data_AF-A0AAD1RF06-F1
#
_entry.id   AF-A0AAD1RF06-F1
#
_cell.length_a   1.000
_cell.length_b   1.000
_cell.length_c   1.000
_cell.angle_alpha   90.00
_cell.angle_beta   90.00
_cell.angle_gamma   90.00
#
_symmetry.space_group_name_H-M   'P 1'
#
loop_
_entity.id
_entity.type
_entity.pdbx_description
1 polymer ?
#
loop_
_entity_poly.entity_id
_entity_poly.type
_entity_poly.pdbx_seq_one_letter_code
_entity_poly.pdbx_strand_id
1 'polypeptide(L)'
;MLTYSNLLSSINYDADYSSWNTRLIIMALGFFVYLGIFLISHIVSLALCGTYRSIPAKEKVFWDLAATRAVFGVQCTYAGLTALLFDPVLGNDKVFAQQSWSWFVILTATGFFLFENIALHAFNFLFWTCDIFLAVHHLFAFLGFFGTMIYTSVGHYIPCLVVLLEMSTPFTCISWMLLKAGWSDTLFWKANQWIMIHMFHCRIVLTYHIWWICFCNWDNLVSSTPAPYLVLFLTGLTLVTFVMNPYWTHKKTYQLLTPVDWNFEQTSGVQEQGLPQPSRFATEIQVWARLCFRRVLLFFLWILEAEASRLKSVLPIQPEQEPVPSKAQTGCTFGNKYYALEDSWYPDLGEPFGVMHCVLCFCEPQRGRRGKVSGKVTCKNIKHDCPTPPCSNPVLHPGHCCKTCPRAPPSPVKREFAFDGYEYFKENDDDLYNDRSYLSSDDVSAENGRTEYVALLTAPNGVWPPVTTGVAKARFHLQRSNLLFSINYKWIGRLSRVRFTDAGGSVLFEHPIHRKGYPQSDTICGIWRSLPRSSLRLLRTGHIVVSLMTSTFSEPEIFGKIIRFKSPFSESFSALLTPDAPDGTLGGGLAMLTLSDVDDNLHFILMLKGLRGENQETIPILMQIQHQNHVIREIQANVTGEDLDFAEVLPHLSNQEMIWLAHGQLEIAVLPEGRSGERLSGKITVRKSCNTLQSVLSGGDALTPTKTGAVGSATVTLHENGTLEYQIQVAGTTSAVTSVTLETKPRRKTRRNILYDLTKEYHNGKVWGLWMDGDARDLHMLLQSELFFNVATEEYKEGELRGQITSLLYSGTWARYEELPVPLAGQFVSPPLQTGSAGHAWVSLDEHCHLHYQIVVTGLGRAEDATLNAHLHGFAELGEVSESSQEHKRLLKGFYGSEAQGSVKDLEAELFGHLNQGTAFLQVSTKLNPHGEIRGSVHIPNTCETGSVPLSPDETEFDYEVYEETRQRDPEDLRKDPRACYFEGQLRAHGSRWAPDYDRKCSVCSCQKRTVICDPIVCQPLNCTQTIQLPDQCCPVCEEKKETKEDKRLERPRLANGGCYFDGDQSWKAAGTRWHPVVPPFGQIKCAICTCKGSTAEVHCEKVMCPPLTCSNPVRASPTDCCKQCPVEDQSPVEMTDSMQADSPRSCKFGRHWYPNNKRWHPAVPPFGEMKCITCTCLNGITHCRRQECTAASCSSPEMRDSKCCPKCRDASQEEDDKVRSEEPRIGWSY
;
A
#
# COMPACT_ATOMS: atom_id res chain seq x y z
N MET A 1 33.44 -34.63 16.26
CA MET A 1 32.80 -33.65 17.17
C MET A 1 33.43 -33.67 18.56
N LEU A 2 33.37 -34.77 19.32
CA LEU A 2 33.91 -34.83 20.70
C LEU A 2 35.42 -34.48 20.83
N THR A 3 36.23 -34.76 19.82
CA THR A 3 37.66 -34.40 19.82
C THR A 3 37.95 -32.91 19.64
N TYR A 4 37.00 -32.12 19.12
CA TYR A 4 37.17 -30.68 18.90
C TYR A 4 36.81 -29.85 20.14
N SER A 5 35.86 -30.32 20.98
CA SER A 5 35.54 -29.67 22.25
C SER A 5 36.70 -29.73 23.24
N ASN A 6 37.42 -30.85 23.30
CA ASN A 6 38.59 -31.02 24.17
C ASN A 6 39.82 -30.24 23.71
N LEU A 7 39.89 -29.84 22.43
CA LEU A 7 40.98 -29.01 21.91
C LEU A 7 40.72 -27.51 22.18
N LEU A 8 39.45 -27.10 22.22
CA LEU A 8 39.05 -25.74 22.62
C LEU A 8 39.13 -25.55 24.14
N SER A 9 38.87 -26.58 24.96
CA SER A 9 38.95 -26.47 26.42
C SER A 9 40.37 -26.34 27.00
N SER A 10 41.43 -26.50 26.19
CA SER A 10 42.82 -26.27 26.62
C SER A 10 43.38 -24.92 26.20
N ILE A 11 42.60 -24.11 25.47
CA ILE A 11 42.97 -22.73 25.13
C ILE A 11 42.66 -21.86 26.34
N ASN A 12 43.66 -21.16 26.85
CA ASN A 12 43.50 -20.30 28.03
C ASN A 12 42.66 -19.06 27.67
N TYR A 13 41.36 -19.10 27.98
CA TYR A 13 40.42 -18.00 27.74
C TYR A 13 40.63 -16.79 28.67
N ASP A 14 41.46 -16.92 29.70
CA ASP A 14 41.87 -15.83 30.61
C ASP A 14 43.07 -15.02 30.06
N ALA A 15 43.12 -14.85 28.74
CA ALA A 15 44.12 -13.99 28.10
C ALA A 15 43.75 -12.51 28.25
N ASP A 16 44.73 -11.65 28.52
CA ASP A 16 44.50 -10.19 28.54
C ASP A 16 44.32 -9.64 27.12
N TYR A 17 43.08 -9.66 26.64
CA TYR A 17 42.67 -9.09 25.36
C TYR A 17 42.72 -7.55 25.33
N SER A 18 42.97 -6.85 26.45
CA SER A 18 43.20 -5.40 26.42
C SER A 18 44.57 -5.05 25.79
N SER A 19 45.55 -5.94 25.94
CA SER A 19 46.90 -5.79 25.40
C SER A 19 46.98 -6.05 23.89
N TRP A 20 47.58 -5.08 23.17
CA TRP A 20 47.88 -5.19 21.74
C TRP A 20 48.76 -6.38 21.39
N ASN A 21 49.71 -6.74 22.26
CA ASN A 21 50.60 -7.88 22.04
C ASN A 21 49.79 -9.19 22.02
N THR A 22 48.85 -9.36 22.96
CA THR A 22 47.97 -10.53 23.01
C THR A 22 47.13 -10.67 21.74
N ARG A 23 46.56 -9.57 21.24
CA ARG A 23 45.76 -9.54 19.99
C ARG A 23 46.59 -9.95 18.78
N LEU A 24 47.78 -9.37 18.62
CA LEU A 24 48.67 -9.67 17.50
C LEU A 24 49.18 -11.12 17.54
N ILE A 25 49.50 -11.65 18.73
CA ILE A 25 49.89 -13.05 18.90
C ILE A 25 48.75 -13.98 18.49
N ILE A 26 47.52 -13.76 18.95
CA ILE A 26 46.37 -14.62 18.61
C ILE A 26 46.00 -14.50 17.12
N MET A 27 46.08 -13.31 16.53
CA MET A 27 45.89 -13.10 15.10
C MET A 27 46.94 -13.86 14.26
N ALA A 28 48.21 -13.80 14.66
CA ALA A 28 49.29 -14.55 14.01
C ALA A 28 49.14 -16.07 14.20
N LEU A 29 48.75 -16.54 15.39
CA LEU A 29 48.41 -17.94 15.63
C LEU A 29 47.25 -18.39 14.74
N GLY A 30 46.20 -17.59 14.58
CA GLY A 30 45.10 -17.84 13.65
C GLY A 30 45.60 -18.01 12.21
N PHE A 31 46.42 -17.08 11.71
CA PHE A 31 47.06 -17.18 10.40
C PHE A 31 47.84 -18.49 10.21
N PHE A 32 48.72 -18.84 11.16
CA PHE A 32 49.55 -20.04 11.07
C PHE A 32 48.75 -21.35 11.26
N VAL A 33 47.68 -21.36 12.04
CA VAL A 33 46.76 -22.50 12.16
C VAL A 33 46.07 -22.78 10.82
N TYR A 34 45.57 -21.75 10.14
CA TYR A 34 44.91 -21.93 8.85
C TYR A 34 45.88 -22.26 7.71
N LEU A 35 47.10 -21.71 7.73
CA LEU A 35 48.20 -22.18 6.88
C LEU A 35 48.55 -23.67 7.16
N GLY A 36 48.55 -24.08 8.42
CA GLY A 36 48.72 -25.47 8.83
C GLY A 36 47.62 -26.39 8.30
N ILE A 37 46.35 -25.98 8.40
CA ILE A 37 45.20 -26.71 7.85
C ILE A 37 45.32 -26.86 6.33
N PHE A 38 45.75 -25.82 5.62
CA PHE A 38 46.01 -25.86 4.17
C PHE A 38 47.10 -26.89 3.82
N LEU A 39 48.23 -26.90 4.54
CA LEU A 39 49.30 -27.88 4.34
C LEU A 39 48.88 -29.31 4.72
N ILE A 40 48.07 -29.48 5.77
CA ILE A 40 47.51 -30.79 6.16
C ILE A 40 46.52 -31.28 5.09
N SER A 41 45.66 -30.41 4.56
CA SER A 41 44.78 -30.75 3.43
C SER A 41 45.58 -31.28 2.25
N HIS A 42 46.69 -30.63 1.91
CA HIS A 42 47.56 -31.06 0.82
C HIS A 42 48.07 -32.49 1.04
N ILE A 43 48.67 -32.75 2.22
CA ILE A 43 49.26 -34.04 2.57
C ILE A 43 48.19 -35.14 2.63
N VAL A 44 47.05 -34.88 3.28
CA VAL A 44 45.96 -35.86 3.45
C VAL A 44 45.26 -36.14 2.12
N SER A 45 44.98 -35.12 1.31
CA SER A 45 44.37 -35.29 -0.01
C SER A 45 45.31 -36.03 -0.96
N LEU A 46 46.62 -35.75 -0.92
CA LEU A 46 47.63 -36.49 -1.67
C LEU A 46 47.75 -37.95 -1.22
N ALA A 47 47.57 -38.24 0.08
CA ALA A 47 47.62 -39.59 0.63
C ALA A 47 46.36 -40.42 0.33
N LEU A 48 45.16 -39.84 0.43
CA LEU A 48 43.90 -40.57 0.49
C LEU A 48 42.96 -40.37 -0.72
N CYS A 49 43.10 -39.30 -1.51
CA CYS A 49 42.15 -38.97 -2.58
C CYS A 49 42.74 -39.23 -3.98
N GLY A 50 42.17 -40.21 -4.70
CA GLY A 50 42.56 -40.51 -6.08
C GLY A 50 42.36 -39.32 -7.03
N THR A 51 41.20 -38.66 -6.95
CA THR A 51 40.85 -37.46 -7.73
C THR A 51 41.86 -36.33 -7.51
N TYR A 52 42.29 -36.10 -6.27
CA TYR A 52 43.25 -35.05 -5.94
C TYR A 52 44.63 -35.29 -6.59
N ARG A 53 45.01 -36.55 -6.81
CA ARG A 53 46.26 -36.87 -7.53
C ARG A 53 46.18 -36.47 -9.00
N SER A 54 45.02 -36.69 -9.65
CA SER A 54 44.82 -36.49 -11.09
C SER A 54 44.50 -35.06 -11.53
N ILE A 55 43.96 -34.20 -10.66
CA ILE A 55 43.69 -32.78 -11.00
C ILE A 55 44.99 -31.96 -11.17
N PRO A 56 45.01 -30.88 -11.97
CA PRO A 56 46.21 -30.07 -12.21
C PRO A 56 46.60 -29.24 -10.98
N ALA A 57 47.87 -28.79 -10.91
CA ALA A 57 48.43 -28.07 -9.76
C ALA A 57 47.63 -26.82 -9.34
N LYS A 58 47.06 -26.08 -10.31
CA LYS A 58 46.17 -24.93 -10.06
C LYS A 58 44.90 -25.33 -9.29
N GLU A 59 44.31 -26.47 -9.63
CA GLU A 59 43.13 -26.99 -8.95
C GLU A 59 43.47 -27.64 -7.59
N LYS A 60 44.66 -28.21 -7.44
CA LYS A 60 45.15 -28.72 -6.14
C LYS A 60 45.22 -27.61 -5.08
N VAL A 61 45.81 -26.46 -5.45
CA VAL A 61 45.88 -25.29 -4.55
C VAL A 61 44.47 -24.79 -4.20
N PHE A 62 43.55 -24.76 -5.17
CA PHE A 62 42.16 -24.36 -4.91
C PHE A 62 41.40 -25.38 -4.03
N TRP A 63 41.66 -26.68 -4.19
CA TRP A 63 41.11 -27.75 -3.36
C TRP A 63 41.53 -27.62 -1.90
N ASP A 64 42.83 -27.38 -1.65
CA ASP A 64 43.36 -27.19 -0.29
C ASP A 64 42.83 -25.90 0.35
N LEU A 65 42.66 -24.84 -0.45
CA LEU A 65 42.02 -23.60 0.00
C LEU A 65 40.53 -23.83 0.30
N ALA A 66 39.81 -24.59 -0.52
CA ALA A 66 38.40 -24.93 -0.29
C ALA A 66 38.21 -25.77 0.98
N ALA A 67 39.09 -26.75 1.25
CA ALA A 67 39.08 -27.49 2.51
C ALA A 67 39.32 -26.57 3.72
N THR A 68 40.28 -25.65 3.61
CA THR A 68 40.61 -24.67 4.66
C THR A 68 39.44 -23.72 4.95
N ARG A 69 38.80 -23.19 3.90
CA ARG A 69 37.57 -22.37 3.98
C ARG A 69 36.40 -23.11 4.61
N ALA A 70 36.25 -24.41 4.30
CA ALA A 70 35.20 -25.23 4.91
C ALA A 70 35.39 -25.39 6.42
N VAL A 71 36.63 -25.61 6.89
CA VAL A 71 36.93 -25.69 8.34
C VAL A 71 36.63 -24.35 9.03
N PHE A 72 37.05 -23.23 8.44
CA PHE A 72 36.74 -21.90 8.96
C PHE A 72 35.23 -21.62 9.01
N GLY A 73 34.49 -21.99 7.96
CA GLY A 73 33.03 -21.86 7.89
C GLY A 73 32.32 -22.66 8.99
N VAL A 74 32.81 -23.85 9.35
CA VAL A 74 32.28 -24.61 10.50
C VAL A 74 32.57 -23.91 11.83
N GLN A 75 33.79 -23.40 12.05
CA GLN A 75 34.12 -22.60 13.25
C GLN A 75 33.18 -21.40 13.38
N CYS A 76 32.99 -20.66 12.29
CA CYS A 76 32.17 -19.45 12.25
C CYS A 76 30.67 -19.74 12.42
N THR A 77 30.17 -20.85 11.88
CA THR A 77 28.79 -21.30 12.09
C THR A 77 28.55 -21.61 13.57
N TYR A 78 29.46 -22.32 14.22
CA TYR A 78 29.37 -22.63 15.64
C TYR A 78 29.41 -21.36 16.51
N ALA A 79 30.39 -20.50 16.31
CA ALA A 79 30.55 -19.25 17.05
C ALA A 79 29.36 -18.30 16.86
N GLY A 80 28.90 -18.15 15.61
CA GLY A 80 27.79 -17.27 15.25
C GLY A 80 26.43 -17.75 15.79
N LEU A 81 26.14 -19.05 15.71
CA LEU A 81 24.94 -19.62 16.32
C LEU A 81 24.99 -19.54 17.86
N THR A 82 26.18 -19.65 18.45
CA THR A 82 26.39 -19.43 19.89
C THR A 82 26.01 -17.99 20.27
N ALA A 83 26.54 -16.98 19.58
CA ALA A 83 26.15 -15.58 19.79
C ALA A 83 24.65 -15.31 19.56
N LEU A 84 24.05 -15.93 18.54
CA LEU A 84 22.66 -15.66 18.14
C LEU A 84 21.62 -16.32 19.06
N LEU A 85 21.88 -17.53 19.56
CA LEU A 85 20.88 -18.39 20.20
C LEU A 85 21.18 -18.75 21.66
N PHE A 86 22.45 -18.70 22.09
CA PHE A 86 22.88 -19.33 23.34
C PHE A 86 23.65 -18.40 24.29
N ASP A 87 24.33 -17.36 23.80
CA ASP A 87 25.07 -16.42 24.65
C ASP A 87 24.13 -15.33 25.23
N PRO A 88 23.90 -15.30 26.55
CA PRO A 88 22.95 -14.38 27.16
C PRO A 88 23.47 -12.94 27.24
N VAL A 89 24.77 -12.70 27.05
CA VAL A 89 25.37 -11.36 27.23
C VAL A 89 25.46 -10.62 25.92
N LEU A 90 26.00 -11.26 24.88
CA LEU A 90 25.94 -10.71 23.51
C LEU A 90 24.48 -10.57 23.05
N GLY A 91 23.59 -11.45 23.51
CA GLY A 91 22.15 -11.36 23.25
C GLY A 91 21.42 -10.21 23.97
N ASN A 92 21.84 -9.85 25.19
CA ASN A 92 21.22 -8.79 25.98
C ASN A 92 21.69 -7.38 25.59
N ASP A 93 22.99 -7.19 25.37
CA ASP A 93 23.55 -5.93 24.88
C ASP A 93 24.25 -6.16 23.53
N LYS A 94 23.56 -5.77 22.48
CA LYS A 94 23.94 -6.04 21.08
C LYS A 94 24.93 -5.02 20.51
N VAL A 95 25.24 -3.97 21.26
CA VAL A 95 26.02 -2.81 20.80
C VAL A 95 27.38 -2.75 21.48
N PHE A 96 27.45 -3.04 22.78
CA PHE A 96 28.68 -2.90 23.58
C PHE A 96 29.22 -4.21 24.14
N ALA A 97 28.41 -5.27 24.24
CA ALA A 97 28.86 -6.50 24.92
C ALA A 97 30.02 -7.19 24.18
N GLN A 98 30.97 -7.68 24.99
CA GLN A 98 32.11 -8.49 24.56
C GLN A 98 32.26 -9.67 25.52
N GLN A 99 32.84 -10.76 25.02
CA GLN A 99 33.15 -11.99 25.78
C GLN A 99 34.55 -12.50 25.38
N SER A 100 35.28 -13.15 26.29
CA SER A 100 36.63 -13.70 26.02
C SER A 100 36.63 -14.65 24.82
N TRP A 101 35.62 -15.52 24.71
CA TRP A 101 35.47 -16.42 23.57
C TRP A 101 35.20 -15.67 22.25
N SER A 102 34.46 -14.56 22.29
CA SER A 102 34.18 -13.73 21.11
C SER A 102 35.41 -12.94 20.64
N TRP A 103 36.28 -12.51 21.57
CA TRP A 103 37.59 -11.95 21.25
C TRP A 103 38.45 -12.98 20.50
N PHE A 104 38.51 -14.22 20.98
CA PHE A 104 39.22 -15.30 20.28
C PHE A 104 38.66 -15.55 18.87
N VAL A 105 37.34 -15.56 18.68
CA VAL A 105 36.69 -15.72 17.37
C VAL A 105 37.06 -14.58 16.42
N ILE A 106 36.98 -13.32 16.85
CA ILE A 106 37.30 -12.16 16.00
C ILE A 106 38.79 -12.14 15.63
N LEU A 107 39.68 -12.39 16.58
CA LEU A 107 41.13 -12.39 16.32
C LEU A 107 41.56 -13.52 15.38
N THR A 108 41.00 -14.73 15.55
CA THR A 108 41.26 -15.85 14.65
C THR A 108 40.61 -15.65 13.27
N ALA A 109 39.45 -15.00 13.18
CA ALA A 109 38.85 -14.57 11.92
C ALA A 109 39.72 -13.54 11.18
N THR A 110 40.25 -12.51 11.86
CA THR A 110 41.20 -11.56 11.26
C THR A 110 42.45 -12.27 10.74
N GLY A 111 42.99 -13.24 11.49
CA GLY A 111 44.11 -14.08 11.06
C GLY A 111 43.81 -14.94 9.83
N PHE A 112 42.61 -15.55 9.77
CA PHE A 112 42.14 -16.30 8.62
C PHE A 112 41.96 -15.41 7.37
N PHE A 113 41.30 -14.25 7.51
CA PHE A 113 41.11 -13.34 6.38
C PHE A 113 42.44 -12.77 5.89
N LEU A 114 43.43 -12.56 6.76
CA LEU A 114 44.80 -12.21 6.35
C LEU A 114 45.45 -13.33 5.53
N PHE A 115 45.34 -14.59 5.98
CA PHE A 115 45.79 -15.77 5.24
C PHE A 115 45.13 -15.87 3.87
N GLU A 116 43.80 -15.75 3.81
CA GLU A 116 43.03 -15.81 2.56
C GLU A 116 43.40 -14.71 1.57
N ASN A 117 43.58 -13.46 2.01
CA ASN A 117 44.02 -12.38 1.12
C ASN A 117 45.42 -12.66 0.56
N ILE A 118 46.37 -13.09 1.41
CA ILE A 118 47.73 -13.44 0.96
C ILE A 118 47.72 -14.64 -0.01
N ALA A 119 46.97 -15.70 0.31
CA ALA A 119 46.83 -16.88 -0.54
C ALA A 119 46.18 -16.56 -1.89
N LEU A 120 45.11 -15.74 -1.89
CA LEU A 120 44.41 -15.31 -3.10
C LEU A 120 45.28 -14.42 -3.99
N HIS A 121 46.01 -13.46 -3.41
CA HIS A 121 46.93 -12.61 -4.19
C HIS A 121 48.13 -13.39 -4.72
N ALA A 122 48.70 -14.32 -3.93
CA ALA A 122 49.74 -15.23 -4.39
C ALA A 122 49.25 -16.14 -5.52
N PHE A 123 48.03 -16.69 -5.41
CA PHE A 123 47.40 -17.51 -6.47
C PHE A 123 47.17 -16.69 -7.75
N ASN A 124 46.60 -15.49 -7.63
CA ASN A 124 46.39 -14.57 -8.76
C ASN A 124 47.71 -14.25 -9.47
N PHE A 125 48.78 -13.97 -8.72
CA PHE A 125 50.13 -13.70 -9.25
C PHE A 125 50.76 -14.94 -9.91
N LEU A 126 50.77 -16.09 -9.24
CA LEU A 126 51.42 -17.32 -9.72
C LEU A 126 50.73 -17.92 -10.96
N PHE A 127 49.39 -17.83 -11.03
CA PHE A 127 48.60 -18.42 -12.13
C PHE A 127 48.04 -17.39 -13.11
N TRP A 128 48.48 -16.13 -13.04
CA TRP A 128 48.05 -15.02 -13.90
C TRP A 128 46.51 -14.92 -14.00
N THR A 129 45.85 -14.98 -12.84
CA THR A 129 44.39 -14.86 -12.70
C THR A 129 44.01 -13.59 -11.97
N CYS A 130 42.77 -13.12 -12.15
CA CYS A 130 42.31 -11.86 -11.58
C CYS A 130 40.81 -11.92 -11.22
N ASP A 131 40.48 -12.62 -10.14
CA ASP A 131 39.12 -12.56 -9.56
C ASP A 131 38.98 -11.33 -8.65
N ILE A 132 38.63 -10.20 -9.27
CA ILE A 132 38.40 -8.92 -8.59
C ILE A 132 37.23 -9.04 -7.60
N PHE A 133 36.19 -9.82 -7.90
CA PHE A 133 34.99 -9.87 -7.07
C PHE A 133 35.27 -10.60 -5.76
N LEU A 134 35.99 -11.72 -5.83
CA LEU A 134 36.44 -12.46 -4.65
C LEU A 134 37.47 -11.65 -3.84
N ALA A 135 38.45 -11.03 -4.50
CA ALA A 135 39.48 -10.22 -3.82
C ALA A 135 38.86 -9.04 -3.04
N VAL A 136 37.89 -8.33 -3.62
CA VAL A 136 37.19 -7.23 -2.95
C VAL A 136 36.41 -7.71 -1.74
N HIS A 137 35.70 -8.85 -1.84
CA HIS A 137 34.96 -9.42 -0.72
C HIS A 137 35.87 -9.76 0.47
N HIS A 138 36.98 -10.47 0.23
CA HIS A 138 37.94 -10.83 1.29
C HIS A 138 38.70 -9.62 1.85
N LEU A 139 38.93 -8.56 1.05
CA LEU A 139 39.51 -7.31 1.55
C LEU A 139 38.58 -6.57 2.50
N PHE A 140 37.30 -6.40 2.14
CA PHE A 140 36.30 -5.77 3.03
C PHE A 140 36.10 -6.59 4.31
N ALA A 141 36.09 -7.93 4.23
CA ALA A 141 36.03 -8.79 5.40
C ALA A 141 37.25 -8.58 6.32
N PHE A 142 38.47 -8.61 5.76
CA PHE A 142 39.69 -8.36 6.53
C PHE A 142 39.67 -6.99 7.22
N LEU A 143 39.38 -5.91 6.48
CA LEU A 143 39.35 -4.56 7.05
C LEU A 143 38.26 -4.40 8.12
N GLY A 144 37.11 -5.07 7.97
CA GLY A 144 36.05 -5.10 8.99
C GLY A 144 36.46 -5.80 10.29
N PHE A 145 37.05 -7.00 10.22
CA PHE A 145 37.49 -7.69 11.45
C PHE A 145 38.74 -7.05 12.07
N PHE A 146 39.66 -6.52 11.25
CA PHE A 146 40.81 -5.74 11.69
C PHE A 146 40.38 -4.44 12.38
N GLY A 147 39.38 -3.72 11.86
CA GLY A 147 38.79 -2.55 12.50
C GLY A 147 38.16 -2.87 13.86
N THR A 148 37.53 -4.04 13.99
CA THR A 148 36.97 -4.53 15.27
C THR A 148 38.08 -4.81 16.29
N MET A 149 39.25 -5.27 15.84
CA MET A 149 40.43 -5.44 16.70
C MET A 149 41.05 -4.11 17.15
N ILE A 150 41.00 -3.06 16.33
CA ILE A 150 41.47 -1.71 16.66
C ILE A 150 40.54 -1.05 17.69
N TYR A 151 39.24 -0.99 17.39
CA TYR A 151 38.27 -0.18 18.13
C TYR A 151 37.53 -1.00 19.20
N THR A 152 38.10 -1.05 20.41
CA THR A 152 37.54 -1.81 21.54
C THR A 152 36.19 -1.31 22.06
N SER A 153 35.64 -0.20 21.55
CA SER A 153 34.30 0.28 21.89
C SER A 153 33.19 -0.48 21.14
N VAL A 154 33.55 -1.22 20.08
CA VAL A 154 32.59 -1.98 19.26
C VAL A 154 32.23 -3.29 19.96
N GLY A 155 30.93 -3.53 20.21
CA GLY A 155 30.44 -4.79 20.72
C GLY A 155 30.53 -5.93 19.72
N HIS A 156 30.68 -7.15 20.21
CA HIS A 156 31.03 -8.32 19.39
C HIS A 156 29.83 -9.06 18.80
N TYR A 157 28.60 -8.79 19.27
CA TYR A 157 27.40 -9.45 18.75
C TYR A 157 27.24 -9.28 17.23
N ILE A 158 27.38 -8.04 16.72
CA ILE A 158 27.27 -7.77 15.28
C ILE A 158 28.40 -8.47 14.48
N PRO A 159 29.70 -8.32 14.80
CA PRO A 159 30.77 -9.11 14.19
C PRO A 159 30.57 -10.64 14.23
N CYS A 160 30.05 -11.18 15.34
CA CYS A 160 29.73 -12.61 15.45
C CYS A 160 28.58 -13.06 14.50
N LEU A 161 27.61 -12.18 14.23
CA LEU A 161 26.59 -12.42 13.20
C LEU A 161 27.15 -12.25 11.77
N VAL A 162 28.17 -11.41 11.57
CA VAL A 162 28.84 -11.29 10.26
C VAL A 162 29.62 -12.56 9.93
N VAL A 163 30.39 -13.15 10.87
CA VAL A 163 31.07 -14.43 10.58
C VAL A 163 30.08 -15.59 10.35
N LEU A 164 28.89 -15.55 10.95
CA LEU A 164 27.85 -16.56 10.70
C LEU A 164 27.40 -16.61 9.23
N LEU A 165 27.65 -15.56 8.43
CA LEU A 165 27.40 -15.58 6.98
C LEU A 165 28.23 -16.64 6.25
N GLU A 166 29.33 -17.13 6.84
CA GLU A 166 30.13 -18.24 6.31
C GLU A 166 29.46 -19.62 6.43
N MET A 167 28.25 -19.73 7.00
CA MET A 167 27.54 -21.02 7.13
C MET A 167 27.20 -21.72 5.80
N SER A 168 27.19 -20.99 4.67
CA SER A 168 27.08 -21.61 3.34
C SER A 168 28.38 -22.23 2.85
N THR A 169 29.52 -21.71 3.32
CA THR A 169 30.85 -21.96 2.74
C THR A 169 31.24 -23.44 2.76
N PRO A 170 31.05 -24.21 3.85
CA PRO A 170 31.33 -25.65 3.86
C PRO A 170 30.61 -26.41 2.73
N PHE A 171 29.33 -26.12 2.51
CA PHE A 171 28.52 -26.76 1.48
C PHE A 171 28.93 -26.35 0.06
N THR A 172 29.40 -25.11 -0.13
CA THR A 172 29.96 -24.67 -1.42
C THR A 172 31.27 -25.36 -1.77
N CYS A 173 32.12 -25.62 -0.77
CA CYS A 173 33.39 -26.33 -0.93
C CYS A 173 33.14 -27.82 -1.23
N ILE A 174 32.31 -28.48 -0.42
CA ILE A 174 31.89 -29.88 -0.63
C ILE A 174 31.26 -30.05 -2.03
N SER A 175 30.41 -29.11 -2.45
CA SER A 175 29.79 -29.11 -3.78
C SER A 175 30.83 -29.19 -4.91
N TRP A 176 31.90 -28.39 -4.83
CA TRP A 176 32.93 -28.33 -5.89
C TRP A 176 33.87 -29.54 -5.82
N MET A 177 34.26 -29.98 -4.62
CA MET A 177 35.11 -31.16 -4.44
C MET A 177 34.42 -32.45 -4.98
N LEU A 178 33.13 -32.61 -4.70
CA LEU A 178 32.32 -33.71 -5.23
C LEU A 178 32.08 -33.61 -6.75
N LEU A 179 31.96 -32.40 -7.30
CA LEU A 179 31.85 -32.18 -8.74
C LEU A 179 33.12 -32.65 -9.45
N LYS A 180 34.31 -32.29 -8.93
CA LYS A 180 35.60 -32.80 -9.42
C LYS A 180 35.79 -34.30 -9.23
N ALA A 181 35.16 -34.90 -8.21
CA ALA A 181 35.13 -36.35 -8.02
C ALA A 181 34.19 -37.08 -9.00
N GLY A 182 33.44 -36.36 -9.85
CA GLY A 182 32.47 -36.95 -10.78
C GLY A 182 31.19 -37.44 -10.10
N TRP A 183 30.86 -36.93 -8.91
CA TRP A 183 29.72 -37.39 -8.09
C TRP A 183 28.49 -36.47 -8.17
N SER A 184 28.41 -35.62 -9.19
CA SER A 184 27.31 -34.66 -9.43
C SER A 184 25.91 -35.30 -9.44
N ASP A 185 25.78 -36.49 -10.02
CA ASP A 185 24.48 -37.13 -10.17
C ASP A 185 23.97 -37.84 -8.91
N THR A 186 24.83 -37.99 -7.90
CA THR A 186 24.51 -38.70 -6.65
C THR A 186 23.47 -37.96 -5.82
N LEU A 187 22.64 -38.73 -5.10
CA LEU A 187 21.70 -38.19 -4.11
C LEU A 187 22.43 -37.37 -3.02
N PHE A 188 23.67 -37.74 -2.67
CA PHE A 188 24.49 -37.01 -1.71
C PHE A 188 24.87 -35.61 -2.21
N TRP A 189 25.30 -35.48 -3.47
CA TRP A 189 25.60 -34.17 -4.07
C TRP A 189 24.34 -33.31 -4.19
N LYS A 190 23.23 -33.89 -4.65
CA LYS A 190 21.94 -33.19 -4.77
C LYS A 190 21.44 -32.72 -3.40
N ALA A 191 21.53 -33.55 -2.36
CA ALA A 191 21.20 -33.15 -0.99
C ALA A 191 22.10 -32.00 -0.48
N ASN A 192 23.41 -32.03 -0.78
CA ASN A 192 24.31 -30.92 -0.48
C ASN A 192 23.93 -29.64 -1.24
N GLN A 193 23.50 -29.70 -2.50
CA GLN A 193 23.00 -28.54 -3.24
C GLN A 193 21.77 -27.93 -2.55
N TRP A 194 20.78 -28.76 -2.18
CA TRP A 194 19.59 -28.31 -1.48
C TRP A 194 19.94 -27.61 -0.16
N ILE A 195 20.81 -28.19 0.66
CA ILE A 195 21.26 -27.58 1.92
C ILE A 195 22.02 -26.27 1.65
N MET A 196 22.92 -26.25 0.67
CA MET A 196 23.68 -25.06 0.28
C MET A 196 22.76 -23.88 -0.09
N ILE A 197 21.77 -24.10 -0.96
CA ILE A 197 20.80 -23.07 -1.37
C ILE A 197 20.00 -22.55 -0.16
N HIS A 198 19.55 -23.44 0.72
CA HIS A 198 18.89 -23.04 1.98
C HIS A 198 19.81 -22.20 2.88
N MET A 199 21.11 -22.54 2.98
CA MET A 199 22.07 -21.72 3.73
C MET A 199 22.27 -20.33 3.12
N PHE A 200 22.23 -20.18 1.78
CA PHE A 200 22.23 -18.87 1.14
C PHE A 200 20.96 -18.05 1.46
N HIS A 201 19.77 -18.66 1.49
CA HIS A 201 18.57 -17.97 1.97
C HIS A 201 18.66 -17.59 3.45
N CYS A 202 19.24 -18.45 4.30
CA CYS A 202 19.51 -18.12 5.71
C CYS A 202 20.47 -16.93 5.84
N ARG A 203 21.49 -16.79 4.97
CA ARG A 203 22.39 -15.62 4.93
C ARG A 203 21.63 -14.34 4.63
N ILE A 204 20.70 -14.36 3.68
CA ILE A 204 19.88 -13.19 3.32
C ILE A 204 19.01 -12.77 4.52
N VAL A 205 18.32 -13.71 5.17
CA VAL A 205 17.53 -13.44 6.39
C VAL A 205 18.42 -12.88 7.51
N LEU A 206 19.65 -13.39 7.65
CA LEU A 206 20.60 -12.91 8.64
C LEU A 206 21.10 -11.49 8.35
N THR A 207 21.37 -11.14 7.08
CA THR A 207 21.73 -9.75 6.73
C THR A 207 20.61 -8.76 7.06
N TYR A 208 19.34 -9.11 6.85
CA TYR A 208 18.21 -8.27 7.28
C TYR A 208 18.07 -8.18 8.80
N HIS A 209 18.41 -9.25 9.54
CA HIS A 209 18.48 -9.20 11.01
C HIS A 209 19.58 -8.24 11.49
N ILE A 210 20.76 -8.26 10.86
CA ILE A 210 21.85 -7.32 11.17
C ILE A 210 21.40 -5.87 10.90
N TRP A 211 20.79 -5.58 9.75
CA TRP A 211 20.20 -4.26 9.47
C TRP A 211 19.18 -3.83 10.54
N TRP A 212 18.26 -4.72 10.92
CA TRP A 212 17.27 -4.45 11.97
C TRP A 212 17.92 -4.09 13.31
N ILE A 213 18.99 -4.80 13.71
CA ILE A 213 19.76 -4.48 14.93
C ILE A 213 20.41 -3.10 14.82
N CYS A 214 21.03 -2.78 13.69
CA CYS A 214 21.65 -1.47 13.45
C CYS A 214 20.64 -0.32 13.54
N PHE A 215 19.45 -0.46 12.95
CA PHE A 215 18.40 0.56 13.02
C PHE A 215 17.79 0.70 14.42
N CYS A 216 17.53 -0.42 15.11
CA CYS A 216 16.96 -0.39 16.47
C CYS A 216 17.89 0.21 17.53
N ASN A 217 19.19 0.29 17.24
CA ASN A 217 20.21 0.78 18.16
C ASN A 217 21.04 1.93 17.54
N TRP A 218 20.48 2.64 16.57
CA TRP A 218 21.22 3.58 15.72
C TRP A 218 22.00 4.63 16.52
N ASP A 219 21.35 5.28 17.49
CA ASP A 219 21.97 6.33 18.31
C ASP A 219 23.14 5.79 19.15
N ASN A 220 22.99 4.58 19.70
CA ASN A 220 24.06 3.89 20.45
C ASN A 220 25.19 3.44 19.51
N LEU A 221 24.88 3.00 18.28
CA LEU A 221 25.87 2.57 17.31
C LEU A 221 26.71 3.76 16.81
N VAL A 222 26.07 4.86 16.44
CA VAL A 222 26.73 6.08 15.95
C VAL A 222 27.58 6.77 17.04
N SER A 223 27.15 6.72 18.30
CA SER A 223 27.91 7.30 19.42
C SER A 223 29.05 6.43 19.93
N SER A 224 28.95 5.10 19.82
CA SER A 224 29.96 4.13 20.29
C SER A 224 31.05 3.83 19.27
N THR A 225 30.71 3.95 17.98
CA THR A 225 31.51 3.40 16.88
C THR A 225 32.11 4.51 16.04
N PRO A 226 33.44 4.55 15.84
CA PRO A 226 34.08 5.57 15.00
C PRO A 226 33.52 5.61 13.59
N ALA A 227 33.19 6.82 13.12
CA ALA A 227 32.69 7.09 11.78
C ALA A 227 33.42 6.34 10.64
N PRO A 228 34.77 6.29 10.55
CA PRO A 228 35.45 5.56 9.47
C PRO A 228 35.11 4.07 9.45
N TYR A 229 35.05 3.42 10.62
CA TYR A 229 34.69 2.02 10.74
C TYR A 229 33.20 1.79 10.46
N LEU A 230 32.32 2.67 10.95
CA LEU A 230 30.88 2.55 10.73
C LEU A 230 30.53 2.65 9.23
N VAL A 231 31.16 3.58 8.50
CA VAL A 231 30.97 3.72 7.04
C VAL A 231 31.52 2.49 6.31
N LEU A 232 32.66 1.94 6.72
CA LEU A 232 33.22 0.69 6.17
C LEU A 232 32.25 -0.49 6.36
N PHE A 233 31.76 -0.67 7.60
CA PHE A 233 30.83 -1.73 7.96
C PHE A 233 29.50 -1.62 7.19
N LEU A 234 28.87 -0.44 7.17
CA LEU A 234 27.60 -0.24 6.45
C LEU A 234 27.76 -0.40 4.93
N THR A 235 28.90 0.01 4.37
CA THR A 235 29.19 -0.20 2.94
C THR A 235 29.36 -1.69 2.62
N GLY A 236 30.12 -2.42 3.44
CA GLY A 236 30.27 -3.87 3.32
C GLY A 236 28.94 -4.62 3.48
N LEU A 237 28.13 -4.26 4.47
CA LEU A 237 26.81 -4.84 4.71
C LEU A 237 25.86 -4.56 3.54
N THR A 238 25.88 -3.36 2.96
CA THR A 238 25.09 -3.00 1.76
C THR A 238 25.47 -3.86 0.57
N LEU A 239 26.78 -3.97 0.27
CA LEU A 239 27.29 -4.82 -0.82
C LEU A 239 26.90 -6.29 -0.62
N VAL A 240 27.04 -6.84 0.58
CA VAL A 240 26.68 -8.23 0.86
C VAL A 240 25.17 -8.47 0.76
N THR A 241 24.35 -7.54 1.29
CA THR A 241 22.88 -7.67 1.31
C THR A 241 22.27 -7.59 -0.09
N PHE A 242 22.63 -6.57 -0.88
CA PHE A 242 21.93 -6.23 -2.12
C PHE A 242 22.65 -6.69 -3.40
N VAL A 243 23.95 -7.00 -3.33
CA VAL A 243 24.74 -7.38 -4.52
C VAL A 243 25.26 -8.81 -4.43
N MET A 244 26.05 -9.13 -3.40
CA MET A 244 26.79 -10.41 -3.35
C MET A 244 25.87 -11.60 -3.02
N ASN A 245 25.04 -11.51 -1.98
CA ASN A 245 24.15 -12.62 -1.60
C ASN A 245 23.14 -12.96 -2.72
N PRO A 246 22.45 -12.00 -3.39
CA PRO A 246 21.57 -12.32 -4.52
C PRO A 246 22.31 -12.97 -5.70
N TYR A 247 23.46 -12.41 -6.10
CA TYR A 247 24.27 -12.95 -7.20
C TYR A 247 24.75 -14.38 -6.93
N TRP A 248 25.27 -14.66 -5.73
CA TRP A 248 25.70 -16.01 -5.37
C TRP A 248 24.52 -16.98 -5.24
N THR A 249 23.39 -16.54 -4.69
CA THR A 249 22.17 -17.38 -4.60
C THR A 249 21.69 -17.77 -5.99
N HIS A 250 21.67 -16.85 -6.95
CA HIS A 250 21.38 -17.13 -8.35
C HIS A 250 22.40 -18.13 -8.95
N LYS A 251 23.71 -17.85 -8.87
CA LYS A 251 24.78 -18.71 -9.43
C LYS A 251 24.73 -20.14 -8.85
N LYS A 252 24.41 -20.29 -7.57
CA LYS A 252 24.32 -21.59 -6.89
C LYS A 252 22.99 -22.32 -7.12
N THR A 253 21.89 -21.59 -7.31
CA THR A 253 20.61 -22.19 -7.75
C THR A 253 20.72 -22.71 -9.18
N TYR A 254 21.40 -21.98 -10.08
CA TYR A 254 21.68 -22.45 -11.43
C TYR A 254 22.59 -23.69 -11.44
N GLN A 255 23.59 -23.74 -10.54
CA GLN A 255 24.47 -24.91 -10.41
C GLN A 255 23.74 -26.21 -10.00
N LEU A 256 22.56 -26.15 -9.37
CA LEU A 256 21.71 -27.32 -9.11
C LEU A 256 21.06 -27.86 -10.41
N LEU A 257 20.71 -26.98 -11.35
CA LEU A 257 20.08 -27.35 -12.62
C LEU A 257 21.11 -27.81 -13.66
N THR A 258 22.29 -27.18 -13.68
CA THR A 258 23.40 -27.53 -14.57
C THR A 258 24.70 -27.71 -13.77
N PRO A 259 25.24 -28.93 -13.63
CA PRO A 259 26.44 -29.20 -12.82
C PRO A 259 27.74 -28.75 -13.54
N VAL A 260 27.95 -27.44 -13.62
CA VAL A 260 29.09 -26.80 -14.31
C VAL A 260 30.13 -26.26 -13.30
N ASP A 261 31.42 -26.31 -13.65
CA ASP A 261 32.51 -25.74 -12.85
C ASP A 261 32.89 -24.31 -13.28
N TRP A 262 32.16 -23.35 -12.72
CA TRP A 262 32.31 -21.91 -12.95
C TRP A 262 33.59 -21.25 -12.40
N ASN A 263 34.58 -22.02 -11.92
CA ASN A 263 35.83 -21.50 -11.37
C ASN A 263 37.00 -21.57 -12.36
N PHE A 264 36.92 -22.44 -13.38
CA PHE A 264 38.07 -22.77 -14.25
C PHE A 264 37.74 -22.89 -15.74
N GLU A 265 36.56 -22.47 -16.21
CA GLU A 265 36.21 -22.45 -17.63
C GLU A 265 37.28 -21.72 -18.47
N GLN A 266 37.95 -22.47 -19.35
CA GLN A 266 38.76 -21.91 -20.43
C GLN A 266 37.85 -21.62 -21.63
N THR A 267 38.02 -20.45 -22.24
CA THR A 267 37.50 -20.17 -23.59
C THR A 267 38.29 -20.97 -24.63
N SER A 268 38.03 -22.27 -24.72
CA SER A 268 38.34 -23.10 -25.88
C SER A 268 37.12 -23.12 -26.80
N GLY A 269 37.23 -22.51 -27.97
CA GLY A 269 36.11 -22.39 -28.90
C GLY A 269 35.66 -23.74 -29.47
N VAL A 270 34.48 -24.18 -29.08
CA VAL A 270 33.66 -25.15 -29.82
C VAL A 270 32.26 -24.55 -29.95
N GLN A 271 31.75 -24.55 -31.17
CA GLN A 271 30.45 -24.00 -31.53
C GLN A 271 29.41 -25.12 -31.49
N GLU A 272 28.72 -25.27 -30.36
CA GLU A 272 27.60 -26.21 -30.21
C GLU A 272 26.36 -25.51 -29.63
N GLN A 273 25.19 -26.01 -30.04
CA GLN A 273 23.91 -25.32 -29.92
C GLN A 273 23.20 -25.65 -28.60
N GLY A 274 22.51 -24.67 -28.02
CA GLY A 274 21.43 -24.93 -27.06
C GLY A 274 21.75 -24.83 -25.56
N LEU A 275 22.21 -23.67 -25.08
CA LEU A 275 22.00 -23.25 -23.69
C LEU A 275 21.75 -21.72 -23.61
N PRO A 276 20.95 -21.23 -22.64
CA PRO A 276 20.56 -19.83 -22.56
C PRO A 276 21.74 -18.92 -22.15
N GLN A 277 21.88 -17.78 -22.82
CA GLN A 277 22.87 -16.76 -22.45
C GLN A 277 22.64 -16.27 -21.01
N PRO A 278 23.71 -15.99 -20.23
CA PRO A 278 23.55 -15.38 -18.92
C PRO A 278 22.91 -14.00 -19.07
N SER A 279 21.81 -13.77 -18.35
CA SER A 279 21.00 -12.55 -18.43
C SER A 279 21.83 -11.26 -18.36
N ARG A 280 21.41 -10.21 -19.10
CA ARG A 280 21.98 -8.84 -19.03
C ARG A 280 22.20 -8.35 -17.60
N PHE A 281 21.34 -8.78 -16.67
CA PHE A 281 21.39 -8.50 -15.24
C PHE A 281 22.74 -8.88 -14.58
N ALA A 282 23.36 -10.00 -15.00
CA ALA A 282 24.66 -10.42 -14.47
C ALA A 282 25.81 -9.51 -14.96
N THR A 283 25.74 -9.02 -16.20
CA THR A 283 26.71 -8.10 -16.80
C THR A 283 26.57 -6.69 -16.23
N GLU A 284 25.33 -6.20 -16.10
CA GLU A 284 24.98 -4.93 -15.44
C GLU A 284 25.51 -4.89 -13.99
N ILE A 285 25.25 -5.92 -13.19
CA ILE A 285 25.73 -6.02 -11.81
C ILE A 285 27.27 -5.98 -11.74
N GLN A 286 27.97 -6.66 -12.64
CA GLN A 286 29.44 -6.63 -12.66
C GLN A 286 29.99 -5.24 -13.01
N VAL A 287 29.32 -4.48 -13.89
CA VAL A 287 29.71 -3.11 -14.24
C VAL A 287 29.41 -2.14 -13.10
N TRP A 288 28.22 -2.19 -12.51
CA TRP A 288 27.82 -1.38 -11.35
C TRP A 288 28.72 -1.64 -10.13
N ALA A 289 28.99 -2.90 -9.80
CA ALA A 289 29.88 -3.26 -8.70
C ALA A 289 31.30 -2.69 -8.90
N ARG A 290 31.86 -2.76 -10.13
CA ARG A 290 33.18 -2.18 -10.45
C ARG A 290 33.18 -0.64 -10.33
N LEU A 291 32.09 0.04 -10.74
CA LEU A 291 31.96 1.50 -10.69
C LEU A 291 31.78 2.04 -9.26
N CYS A 292 30.88 1.45 -8.47
CA CYS A 292 30.73 1.78 -7.05
C CYS A 292 32.02 1.49 -6.28
N PHE A 293 32.63 0.32 -6.48
CA PHE A 293 33.87 -0.05 -5.80
C PHE A 293 35.01 0.94 -6.07
N ARG A 294 35.20 1.40 -7.32
CA ARG A 294 36.25 2.38 -7.65
C ARG A 294 36.09 3.72 -6.93
N ARG A 295 34.85 4.20 -6.77
CA ARG A 295 34.56 5.46 -6.06
C ARG A 295 34.70 5.30 -4.54
N VAL A 296 34.25 4.17 -4.00
CA VAL A 296 34.34 3.83 -2.58
C VAL A 296 35.79 3.62 -2.13
N LEU A 297 36.62 2.92 -2.91
CA LEU A 297 38.03 2.68 -2.58
C LEU A 297 38.84 3.98 -2.50
N LEU A 298 38.60 4.92 -3.42
CA LEU A 298 39.22 6.25 -3.41
C LEU A 298 38.80 7.08 -2.19
N PHE A 299 37.55 6.96 -1.74
CA PHE A 299 37.04 7.63 -0.55
C PHE A 299 37.66 7.05 0.75
N PHE A 300 37.84 5.74 0.84
CA PHE A 300 38.47 5.12 2.02
C PHE A 300 39.99 5.34 2.11
N LEU A 301 40.70 5.41 0.99
CA LEU A 301 42.12 5.79 0.98
C LEU A 301 42.34 7.21 1.54
N TRP A 302 41.39 8.13 1.31
CA TRP A 302 41.42 9.49 1.83
C TRP A 302 41.11 9.57 3.35
N ILE A 303 40.33 8.63 3.89
CA ILE A 303 39.94 8.61 5.31
C ILE A 303 41.01 7.93 6.19
N LEU A 304 41.75 6.95 5.65
CA LEU A 304 42.81 6.24 6.41
C LEU A 304 44.03 7.11 6.77
N GLU A 305 44.18 8.28 6.17
CA GLU A 305 45.22 9.27 6.50
C GLU A 305 44.88 10.12 7.75
N ALA A 306 43.63 10.12 8.23
CA ALA A 306 43.12 11.20 9.09
C ALA A 306 43.22 10.99 10.61
N GLU A 307 43.12 9.75 11.13
CA GLU A 307 42.83 9.56 12.56
C GLU A 307 43.60 8.41 13.25
N ALA A 308 44.86 8.70 13.59
CA ALA A 308 45.64 7.91 14.53
C ALA A 308 45.72 8.59 15.91
N SER A 309 44.72 8.42 16.79
CA SER A 309 44.99 8.50 18.25
C SER A 309 43.90 7.95 19.21
N ARG A 310 44.38 7.04 20.08
CA ARG A 310 43.96 6.76 21.48
C ARG A 310 42.64 6.03 21.76
N LEU A 311 42.74 5.22 22.82
CA LEU A 311 41.83 4.16 23.25
C LEU A 311 41.67 4.27 24.78
N LYS A 312 40.51 3.87 25.33
CA LYS A 312 40.40 3.44 26.75
C LYS A 312 39.14 2.58 26.96
N SER A 313 39.22 1.65 27.91
CA SER A 313 38.31 0.50 28.07
C SER A 313 37.94 0.24 29.53
N VAL A 314 36.74 -0.28 29.80
CA VAL A 314 36.35 -0.96 31.07
C VAL A 314 35.39 -2.13 30.74
N LEU A 315 35.44 -3.20 31.54
CA LEU A 315 34.82 -4.52 31.34
C LEU A 315 33.45 -4.70 32.08
N PRO A 316 32.66 -5.76 31.76
CA PRO A 316 31.29 -5.98 32.26
C PRO A 316 31.18 -7.02 33.40
N ILE A 317 29.97 -7.16 33.97
CA ILE A 317 29.58 -8.23 34.93
C ILE A 317 28.38 -9.03 34.37
N GLN A 318 28.37 -10.35 34.61
CA GLN A 318 27.48 -11.36 34.00
C GLN A 318 26.28 -11.78 34.89
N PRO A 319 25.27 -12.51 34.32
CA PRO A 319 23.96 -12.77 34.92
C PRO A 319 23.80 -14.19 35.52
N GLU A 320 22.59 -14.53 35.97
CA GLU A 320 22.21 -15.90 36.39
C GLU A 320 20.89 -16.37 35.73
N GLN A 321 20.73 -17.69 35.59
CA GLN A 321 19.73 -18.43 34.79
C GLN A 321 18.42 -18.68 35.61
N GLU A 322 17.34 -19.39 35.21
CA GLU A 322 17.04 -20.48 34.23
C GLU A 322 15.46 -20.59 34.05
N PRO A 323 14.80 -21.71 33.67
CA PRO A 323 14.57 -22.29 32.33
C PRO A 323 13.11 -22.25 31.73
N VAL A 324 13.06 -22.33 30.38
CA VAL A 324 12.21 -23.13 29.43
C VAL A 324 11.12 -24.07 30.05
N PRO A 325 9.91 -24.38 29.44
CA PRO A 325 9.77 -24.70 28.00
C PRO A 325 8.42 -24.60 27.21
N SER A 326 8.57 -24.81 25.89
CA SER A 326 7.72 -25.65 24.98
C SER A 326 6.91 -25.01 23.82
N LYS A 327 6.68 -25.83 22.78
CA LYS A 327 6.43 -25.50 21.36
C LYS A 327 5.00 -24.99 21.06
N ALA A 328 4.86 -24.04 20.12
CA ALA A 328 3.57 -23.46 19.73
C ALA A 328 2.89 -24.15 18.51
N GLN A 329 1.62 -24.52 18.68
CA GLN A 329 0.66 -24.83 17.61
C GLN A 329 0.01 -23.53 17.06
N THR A 330 -0.48 -23.54 15.83
CA THR A 330 -1.09 -22.37 15.17
C THR A 330 -2.60 -22.28 15.41
N GLY A 331 -2.97 -21.62 16.50
CA GLY A 331 -4.34 -21.28 16.90
C GLY A 331 -4.30 -20.22 17.99
N CYS A 332 -5.40 -20.03 18.72
CA CYS A 332 -5.46 -19.18 19.90
C CYS A 332 -5.29 -20.01 21.19
N THR A 333 -4.65 -19.46 22.19
CA THR A 333 -4.67 -20.01 23.56
C THR A 333 -5.29 -19.01 24.52
N PHE A 334 -6.23 -19.48 25.35
CA PHE A 334 -6.92 -18.67 26.35
C PHE A 334 -7.27 -19.54 27.57
N GLY A 335 -6.84 -19.13 28.77
CA GLY A 335 -7.12 -19.87 30.01
C GLY A 335 -6.63 -21.32 30.00
N ASN A 336 -5.40 -21.57 29.53
CA ASN A 336 -4.80 -22.90 29.32
C ASN A 336 -5.57 -23.86 28.38
N LYS A 337 -6.61 -23.39 27.68
CA LYS A 337 -7.26 -24.13 26.59
C LYS A 337 -6.83 -23.55 25.23
N TYR A 338 -6.74 -24.44 24.24
CA TYR A 338 -6.43 -24.10 22.85
C TYR A 338 -7.73 -24.07 22.04
N TYR A 339 -7.84 -23.08 21.16
CA TYR A 339 -8.96 -22.84 20.25
C TYR A 339 -8.40 -22.71 18.83
N ALA A 340 -9.07 -23.32 17.85
CA ALA A 340 -8.68 -23.21 16.45
C ALA A 340 -8.92 -21.79 15.92
N LEU A 341 -8.33 -21.49 14.76
CA LEU A 341 -8.64 -20.27 14.03
C LEU A 341 -10.12 -20.27 13.65
N GLU A 342 -10.78 -19.13 13.82
CA GLU A 342 -12.22 -18.92 13.59
C GLU A 342 -13.18 -19.63 14.60
N ASP A 343 -12.65 -20.23 15.68
CA ASP A 343 -13.50 -20.70 16.80
C ASP A 343 -14.08 -19.53 17.60
N SER A 344 -15.29 -19.71 18.16
CA SER A 344 -15.90 -18.82 19.17
C SER A 344 -16.32 -19.55 20.43
N TRP A 345 -16.12 -18.93 21.60
CA TRP A 345 -16.42 -19.50 22.92
C TRP A 345 -16.73 -18.42 23.96
N TYR A 346 -17.39 -18.82 25.05
CA TYR A 346 -17.54 -17.99 26.26
C TYR A 346 -16.31 -18.23 27.16
N PRO A 347 -15.57 -17.19 27.58
CA PRO A 347 -14.33 -17.37 28.32
C PRO A 347 -14.64 -17.84 29.74
N ASP A 348 -14.02 -18.95 30.11
CA ASP A 348 -13.92 -19.40 31.49
C ASP A 348 -12.72 -18.71 32.15
N LEU A 349 -12.99 -17.91 33.17
CA LEU A 349 -11.96 -17.18 33.92
C LEU A 349 -11.45 -17.96 35.15
N GLY A 350 -11.95 -19.18 35.36
CA GLY A 350 -11.63 -19.99 36.53
C GLY A 350 -12.27 -19.46 37.82
N GLU A 351 -12.11 -20.18 38.93
CA GLU A 351 -12.69 -19.75 40.20
C GLU A 351 -12.04 -18.44 40.71
N PRO A 352 -12.83 -17.49 41.25
CA PRO A 352 -14.25 -17.61 41.60
C PRO A 352 -15.25 -17.15 40.51
N PHE A 353 -14.78 -16.79 39.30
CA PHE A 353 -15.59 -16.12 38.29
C PHE A 353 -16.31 -17.07 37.33
N GLY A 354 -15.69 -18.22 37.01
CA GLY A 354 -16.25 -19.23 36.12
C GLY A 354 -16.48 -18.75 34.68
N VAL A 355 -17.47 -19.34 34.00
CA VAL A 355 -17.78 -19.08 32.60
C VAL A 355 -18.56 -17.76 32.44
N MET A 356 -17.98 -16.81 31.72
CA MET A 356 -18.56 -15.50 31.45
C MET A 356 -19.53 -15.56 30.27
N HIS A 357 -20.73 -16.11 30.48
CA HIS A 357 -21.75 -16.32 29.44
C HIS A 357 -22.21 -15.07 28.67
N CYS A 358 -21.88 -13.86 29.12
CA CYS A 358 -22.15 -12.59 28.42
C CYS A 358 -20.96 -12.03 27.62
N VAL A 359 -19.82 -12.72 27.57
CA VAL A 359 -18.66 -12.30 26.78
C VAL A 359 -18.40 -13.37 25.73
N LEU A 360 -18.47 -13.01 24.45
CA LEU A 360 -18.15 -13.93 23.37
C LEU A 360 -16.73 -13.62 22.87
N CYS A 361 -15.84 -14.60 22.98
CA CYS A 361 -14.49 -14.57 22.42
C CYS A 361 -14.47 -15.30 21.07
N PHE A 362 -13.62 -14.82 20.16
CA PHE A 362 -13.40 -15.37 18.83
C PHE A 362 -11.90 -15.38 18.52
N CYS A 363 -11.43 -16.37 17.76
CA CYS A 363 -10.03 -16.49 17.35
C CYS A 363 -9.81 -15.93 15.93
N GLU A 364 -9.37 -14.68 15.82
CA GLU A 364 -9.05 -14.07 14.53
C GLU A 364 -7.76 -14.63 13.91
N PRO A 365 -7.77 -15.06 12.64
CA PRO A 365 -6.57 -15.47 11.92
C PRO A 365 -5.74 -14.25 11.49
N GLN A 366 -4.81 -13.84 12.35
CA GLN A 366 -3.87 -12.77 12.04
C GLN A 366 -2.68 -13.32 11.23
N ARG A 367 -2.45 -12.79 10.03
CA ARG A 367 -1.26 -13.09 9.23
C ARG A 367 -0.10 -12.20 9.66
N GLY A 368 0.97 -12.81 10.18
CA GLY A 368 2.23 -12.09 10.42
C GLY A 368 2.95 -11.76 9.12
N ARG A 369 3.92 -10.84 9.15
CA ARG A 369 4.76 -10.36 8.01
C ARG A 369 5.62 -11.44 7.31
N ARG A 370 5.40 -12.74 7.60
CA ARG A 370 6.02 -13.90 6.94
C ARG A 370 5.00 -14.93 6.44
N GLY A 371 3.73 -14.54 6.26
CA GLY A 371 2.67 -15.40 5.72
C GLY A 371 2.14 -16.51 6.64
N LYS A 372 2.82 -16.81 7.76
CA LYS A 372 2.33 -17.76 8.77
C LYS A 372 1.12 -17.17 9.51
N VAL A 373 0.04 -17.96 9.61
CA VAL A 373 -1.20 -17.56 10.28
C VAL A 373 -1.11 -17.87 11.78
N SER A 374 -1.36 -16.87 12.62
CA SER A 374 -1.40 -16.96 14.09
C SER A 374 -2.75 -16.51 14.60
N GLY A 375 -3.29 -17.19 15.62
CA GLY A 375 -4.56 -16.82 16.22
C GLY A 375 -4.42 -15.66 17.20
N LYS A 376 -5.27 -14.64 17.06
CA LYS A 376 -5.44 -13.56 18.04
C LYS A 376 -6.83 -13.67 18.67
N VAL A 377 -6.91 -13.66 19.99
CA VAL A 377 -8.20 -13.67 20.70
C VAL A 377 -8.79 -12.27 20.73
N THR A 378 -10.03 -12.14 20.29
CA THR A 378 -10.83 -10.92 20.38
C THR A 378 -12.14 -11.23 21.09
N CYS A 379 -12.47 -10.50 22.16
CA CYS A 379 -13.67 -10.76 22.95
C CYS A 379 -14.58 -9.53 23.02
N LYS A 380 -15.88 -9.71 22.76
CA LYS A 380 -16.91 -8.67 22.86
C LYS A 380 -17.90 -9.02 23.97
N ASN A 381 -18.33 -8.03 24.76
CA ASN A 381 -19.44 -8.18 25.69
C ASN A 381 -20.77 -8.02 24.92
N ILE A 382 -21.58 -9.09 24.89
CA ILE A 382 -22.84 -9.17 24.13
C ILE A 382 -24.08 -8.81 24.98
N LYS A 383 -23.90 -8.41 26.24
CA LYS A 383 -25.01 -8.10 27.17
C LYS A 383 -25.92 -6.95 26.68
N HIS A 384 -25.39 -6.05 25.87
CA HIS A 384 -26.14 -4.93 25.27
C HIS A 384 -26.74 -5.27 23.90
N ASP A 385 -26.32 -6.38 23.28
CA ASP A 385 -26.81 -6.85 21.99
C ASP A 385 -28.01 -7.84 22.16
N CYS A 386 -28.47 -8.07 23.39
CA CYS A 386 -29.61 -8.96 23.67
C CYS A 386 -30.92 -8.37 23.13
N PRO A 387 -31.72 -9.13 22.35
CA PRO A 387 -33.02 -8.67 21.87
C PRO A 387 -33.98 -8.45 23.04
N THR A 388 -34.83 -7.41 22.95
CA THR A 388 -35.85 -7.12 23.96
C THR A 388 -36.91 -8.24 23.98
N PRO A 389 -37.07 -8.98 25.09
CA PRO A 389 -37.97 -10.12 25.13
C PRO A 389 -39.44 -9.65 25.11
N PRO A 390 -40.34 -10.33 24.37
CA PRO A 390 -41.71 -9.87 24.12
C PRO A 390 -42.69 -10.12 25.28
N CYS A 391 -42.20 -10.40 26.50
CA CYS A 391 -43.03 -10.69 27.67
C CYS A 391 -42.67 -9.79 28.86
N SER A 392 -43.65 -9.54 29.71
CA SER A 392 -43.56 -8.63 30.87
C SER A 392 -42.62 -9.14 31.98
N ASN A 393 -42.42 -10.45 32.12
CA ASN A 393 -41.55 -11.07 33.13
C ASN A 393 -40.55 -12.04 32.49
N PRO A 394 -39.47 -11.54 31.86
CA PRO A 394 -38.44 -12.36 31.24
C PRO A 394 -37.43 -12.85 32.29
N VAL A 395 -37.11 -14.14 32.28
CA VAL A 395 -36.27 -14.80 33.29
C VAL A 395 -34.87 -15.09 32.71
N LEU A 396 -33.83 -14.94 33.52
CA LEU A 396 -32.46 -15.31 33.14
C LEU A 396 -32.21 -16.76 33.56
N HIS A 397 -31.99 -17.65 32.60
CA HIS A 397 -31.64 -19.05 32.89
C HIS A 397 -30.14 -19.20 33.22
N PRO A 398 -29.76 -20.14 34.11
CA PRO A 398 -28.35 -20.41 34.42
C PRO A 398 -27.56 -20.74 33.16
N GLY A 399 -26.41 -20.08 32.97
CA GLY A 399 -25.54 -20.32 31.82
C GLY A 399 -25.92 -19.61 30.52
N HIS A 400 -26.83 -18.62 30.55
CA HIS A 400 -27.22 -17.81 29.39
C HIS A 400 -27.06 -16.31 29.68
N CYS A 401 -26.80 -15.48 28.67
CA CYS A 401 -26.66 -14.02 28.85
C CYS A 401 -28.00 -13.27 28.80
N CYS A 402 -28.86 -13.62 27.84
CA CYS A 402 -30.10 -12.90 27.58
C CYS A 402 -31.28 -13.52 28.34
N LYS A 403 -32.18 -12.68 28.84
CA LYS A 403 -33.42 -13.13 29.50
C LYS A 403 -34.40 -13.67 28.47
N THR A 404 -35.07 -14.76 28.79
CA THR A 404 -36.04 -15.44 27.91
C THR A 404 -37.41 -15.60 28.58
N CYS A 405 -38.45 -15.73 27.77
CA CYS A 405 -39.83 -15.82 28.24
C CYS A 405 -40.19 -17.28 28.55
N PRO A 406 -40.59 -17.63 29.79
CA PRO A 406 -40.89 -19.01 30.15
C PRO A 406 -42.28 -19.44 29.64
N ARG A 407 -42.38 -19.79 28.34
CA ARG A 407 -43.36 -20.71 27.69
C ARG A 407 -43.32 -20.60 26.16
N ALA A 408 -42.31 -21.23 25.53
CA ALA A 408 -42.35 -21.58 24.11
C ALA A 408 -41.59 -22.91 23.89
N PRO A 409 -42.06 -23.86 23.04
CA PRO A 409 -41.35 -25.11 22.77
C PRO A 409 -40.11 -24.90 21.90
N PRO A 410 -39.12 -25.82 21.91
CA PRO A 410 -37.85 -25.62 21.23
C PRO A 410 -37.96 -25.85 19.72
N SER A 411 -37.62 -24.81 18.93
CA SER A 411 -37.29 -24.95 17.50
C SER A 411 -35.79 -25.23 17.31
N PRO A 412 -35.38 -25.99 16.28
CA PRO A 412 -33.98 -26.35 16.07
C PRO A 412 -33.16 -25.14 15.60
N VAL A 413 -32.33 -24.59 16.47
CA VAL A 413 -31.46 -23.44 16.17
C VAL A 413 -30.26 -23.91 15.33
N LYS A 414 -30.29 -23.61 14.03
CA LYS A 414 -29.05 -23.48 13.23
C LYS A 414 -28.23 -22.32 13.81
N ARG A 415 -26.95 -22.54 14.08
CA ARG A 415 -26.02 -21.47 14.48
C ARG A 415 -25.55 -20.70 13.25
N GLU A 416 -26.31 -19.68 12.86
CA GLU A 416 -25.84 -18.61 11.98
C GLU A 416 -25.90 -17.28 12.73
N PHE A 417 -24.81 -16.93 13.40
CA PHE A 417 -24.55 -15.54 13.78
C PHE A 417 -23.69 -14.92 12.68
N ALA A 418 -24.35 -14.41 11.64
CA ALA A 418 -23.71 -13.53 10.68
C ALA A 418 -23.35 -12.22 11.39
N PHE A 419 -22.08 -11.84 11.33
CA PHE A 419 -21.59 -10.60 11.93
C PHE A 419 -21.92 -9.44 10.99
N ASP A 420 -23.04 -8.76 11.24
CA ASP A 420 -23.42 -7.58 10.45
C ASP A 420 -22.49 -6.40 10.82
N GLY A 421 -21.63 -6.05 9.87
CA GLY A 421 -20.46 -5.18 10.06
C GLY A 421 -20.46 -3.99 9.13
N TYR A 422 -21.57 -3.24 9.09
CA TYR A 422 -21.65 -1.96 8.38
C TYR A 422 -21.16 -0.79 9.26
N GLU A 423 -20.43 0.12 8.60
CA GLU A 423 -20.06 1.48 9.06
C GLU A 423 -19.21 1.62 10.34
N TYR A 424 -17.87 1.63 10.19
CA TYR A 424 -17.07 2.86 10.01
C TYR A 424 -15.56 2.54 10.00
N PHE A 425 -15.05 1.94 8.93
CA PHE A 425 -13.59 1.82 8.76
C PHE A 425 -13.02 3.11 8.18
N LYS A 426 -12.17 3.79 8.97
CA LYS A 426 -11.15 4.68 8.40
C LYS A 426 -10.30 3.85 7.44
N GLU A 427 -10.23 4.27 6.18
CA GLU A 427 -9.21 3.80 5.24
C GLU A 427 -7.85 4.37 5.68
N ASN A 428 -7.13 3.62 6.51
CA ASN A 428 -5.67 3.75 6.63
C ASN A 428 -5.05 2.97 5.47
N ASP A 429 -4.75 3.66 4.36
CA ASP A 429 -4.20 3.08 3.12
C ASP A 429 -2.68 2.75 3.20
N ASP A 430 -2.09 2.79 4.40
CA ASP A 430 -0.62 2.77 4.60
C ASP A 430 0.04 1.38 4.71
N ASP A 431 -0.71 0.27 4.83
CA ASP A 431 -0.16 -1.06 5.14
C ASP A 431 -0.14 -2.06 3.94
N LEU A 432 -0.32 -1.58 2.70
CA LEU A 432 -0.26 -2.41 1.48
C LEU A 432 0.94 -2.13 0.55
N TYR A 433 1.84 -1.21 0.92
CA TYR A 433 3.06 -0.91 0.17
C TYR A 433 4.31 -1.54 0.80
N ASN A 434 4.58 -2.81 0.45
CA ASN A 434 5.95 -3.30 0.17
C ASN A 434 5.94 -4.76 -0.30
N ASP A 435 5.61 -4.97 -1.58
CA ASP A 435 6.03 -6.18 -2.30
C ASP A 435 6.11 -5.94 -3.81
N ARG A 436 7.09 -5.11 -4.24
CA ARG A 436 7.58 -5.06 -5.63
C ARG A 436 8.88 -4.25 -5.73
N SER A 437 9.99 -4.94 -5.91
CA SER A 437 11.23 -4.39 -6.46
C SER A 437 11.76 -5.33 -7.55
N TYR A 438 12.53 -4.79 -8.49
CA TYR A 438 13.05 -5.42 -9.71
C TYR A 438 12.08 -5.63 -10.88
N LEU A 439 11.79 -4.53 -11.59
CA LEU A 439 12.25 -4.39 -12.99
C LEU A 439 12.88 -3.00 -13.17
N SER A 440 13.85 -2.90 -14.09
CA SER A 440 14.71 -1.71 -14.25
C SER A 440 13.98 -0.53 -14.89
N SER A 441 14.53 0.66 -14.66
CA SER A 441 14.03 1.93 -15.18
C SER A 441 14.20 2.09 -16.69
N ASP A 442 13.10 2.05 -17.42
CA ASP A 442 12.85 2.89 -18.58
C ASP A 442 11.37 3.33 -18.57
N ASP A 443 11.13 4.59 -18.95
CA ASP A 443 9.87 5.24 -19.35
C ASP A 443 8.64 5.26 -18.42
N VAL A 444 8.55 6.37 -17.68
CA VAL A 444 7.41 7.32 -17.52
C VAL A 444 6.02 6.91 -18.08
N SER A 445 5.44 5.80 -17.66
CA SER A 445 3.97 5.69 -17.57
C SER A 445 3.56 4.71 -16.47
N ALA A 446 2.57 5.12 -15.65
CA ALA A 446 2.25 4.40 -14.41
C ALA A 446 1.35 3.18 -14.66
N GLU A 447 1.96 2.01 -14.86
CA GLU A 447 1.31 0.71 -14.70
C GLU A 447 0.97 0.45 -13.22
N ASN A 448 -0.11 1.11 -12.77
CA ASN A 448 -0.89 0.72 -11.60
C ASN A 448 -1.17 -0.79 -11.62
N GLY A 449 -1.34 -1.42 -10.45
CA GLY A 449 -1.56 -2.88 -10.29
C GLY A 449 -2.85 -3.43 -10.91
N ARG A 450 -2.95 -3.37 -12.23
CA ARG A 450 -4.06 -3.82 -13.09
C ARG A 450 -4.00 -5.34 -13.17
N THR A 451 -5.08 -6.01 -12.78
CA THR A 451 -5.25 -7.44 -13.08
C THR A 451 -6.23 -7.59 -14.22
N GLU A 452 -5.78 -8.25 -15.28
CA GLU A 452 -6.55 -8.48 -16.50
C GLU A 452 -7.24 -9.84 -16.48
N TYR A 453 -8.46 -9.86 -17.02
CA TYR A 453 -9.26 -11.06 -17.21
C TYR A 453 -9.84 -11.07 -18.62
N VAL A 454 -10.12 -12.27 -19.12
CA VAL A 454 -10.74 -12.48 -20.43
C VAL A 454 -11.86 -13.52 -20.30
N ALA A 455 -12.85 -13.44 -21.19
CA ALA A 455 -13.84 -14.49 -21.38
C ALA A 455 -14.14 -14.64 -22.89
N LEU A 456 -14.11 -15.88 -23.38
CA LEU A 456 -14.72 -16.28 -24.64
C LEU A 456 -16.18 -16.67 -24.35
N LEU A 457 -17.12 -15.94 -24.94
CA LEU A 457 -18.55 -16.18 -24.84
C LEU A 457 -19.04 -16.89 -26.11
N THR A 458 -19.77 -17.98 -25.92
CA THR A 458 -20.36 -18.82 -26.97
C THR A 458 -21.78 -19.22 -26.59
N ALA A 459 -22.56 -19.74 -27.54
CA ALA A 459 -23.90 -20.24 -27.29
C ALA A 459 -23.95 -21.43 -26.29
N PRO A 460 -25.09 -21.70 -25.63
CA PRO A 460 -25.27 -22.84 -24.73
C PRO A 460 -25.15 -24.19 -25.46
N ASN A 461 -24.30 -25.09 -24.94
CA ASN A 461 -24.31 -26.49 -25.36
C ASN A 461 -25.54 -27.22 -24.80
N GLY A 462 -26.43 -27.71 -25.68
CA GLY A 462 -27.49 -28.66 -25.31
C GLY A 462 -28.93 -28.20 -25.59
N VAL A 463 -29.15 -26.96 -26.01
CA VAL A 463 -30.46 -26.51 -26.51
C VAL A 463 -30.51 -26.71 -28.01
N TRP A 464 -31.43 -27.55 -28.49
CA TRP A 464 -31.67 -27.80 -29.91
C TRP A 464 -33.04 -27.25 -30.32
N PRO A 465 -33.13 -26.45 -31.40
CA PRO A 465 -32.04 -25.95 -32.24
C PRO A 465 -31.19 -24.88 -31.53
N PRO A 466 -29.91 -24.68 -31.93
CA PRO A 466 -29.09 -23.58 -31.43
C PRO A 466 -29.70 -22.24 -31.86
N VAL A 467 -29.91 -21.33 -30.90
CA VAL A 467 -30.64 -20.07 -31.13
C VAL A 467 -29.80 -19.03 -31.90
N THR A 468 -28.47 -19.05 -31.75
CA THR A 468 -27.53 -18.17 -32.49
C THR A 468 -26.17 -18.85 -32.71
N THR A 469 -25.42 -18.41 -33.71
CA THR A 469 -23.99 -18.73 -33.92
C THR A 469 -23.05 -17.63 -33.38
N GLY A 470 -23.55 -16.77 -32.49
CA GLY A 470 -22.83 -15.62 -31.98
C GLY A 470 -21.56 -15.98 -31.20
N VAL A 471 -20.52 -15.16 -31.33
CA VAL A 471 -19.27 -15.28 -30.57
C VAL A 471 -18.85 -13.91 -30.08
N ALA A 472 -18.42 -13.81 -28.82
CA ALA A 472 -17.88 -12.58 -28.26
C ALA A 472 -16.65 -12.80 -27.38
N LYS A 473 -15.78 -11.79 -27.37
CA LYS A 473 -14.62 -11.68 -26.49
C LYS A 473 -14.89 -10.54 -25.52
N ALA A 474 -15.00 -10.88 -24.23
CA ALA A 474 -15.02 -9.89 -23.16
C ALA A 474 -13.62 -9.79 -22.53
N ARG A 475 -13.12 -8.56 -22.37
CA ARG A 475 -11.89 -8.23 -21.64
C ARG A 475 -12.24 -7.37 -20.44
N PHE A 476 -11.61 -7.64 -19.29
CA PHE A 476 -11.89 -6.94 -18.04
C PHE A 476 -10.60 -6.44 -17.41
N HIS A 477 -10.63 -5.21 -16.90
CA HIS A 477 -9.54 -4.59 -16.15
C HIS A 477 -10.04 -4.25 -14.75
N LEU A 478 -9.45 -4.86 -13.72
CA LEU A 478 -9.73 -4.53 -12.32
C LEU A 478 -8.77 -3.43 -11.86
N GLN A 479 -9.31 -2.26 -11.52
CA GLN A 479 -8.57 -1.12 -10.95
C GLN A 479 -9.19 -0.75 -9.59
N ARG A 480 -8.41 -0.94 -8.50
CA ARG A 480 -8.87 -0.84 -7.11
C ARG A 480 -10.08 -1.78 -6.87
N SER A 481 -11.29 -1.23 -6.78
CA SER A 481 -12.57 -1.93 -6.61
C SER A 481 -13.51 -1.80 -7.82
N ASN A 482 -13.04 -1.21 -8.94
CA ASN A 482 -13.84 -1.05 -10.15
C ASN A 482 -13.43 -2.07 -11.22
N LEU A 483 -14.39 -2.78 -11.79
CA LEU A 483 -14.18 -3.71 -12.90
C LEU A 483 -14.68 -3.06 -14.20
N LEU A 484 -13.76 -2.60 -15.02
CA LEU A 484 -14.03 -2.06 -16.34
C LEU A 484 -14.08 -3.21 -17.33
N PHE A 485 -14.96 -3.13 -18.33
CA PHE A 485 -15.09 -4.17 -19.35
C PHE A 485 -15.31 -3.62 -20.76
N SER A 486 -14.71 -4.31 -21.73
CA SER A 486 -14.96 -4.13 -23.17
C SER A 486 -15.31 -5.48 -23.79
N ILE A 487 -16.46 -5.56 -24.46
CA ILE A 487 -16.97 -6.79 -25.09
C ILE A 487 -17.11 -6.56 -26.59
N ASN A 488 -16.28 -7.25 -27.37
CA ASN A 488 -16.35 -7.24 -28.83
C ASN A 488 -17.15 -8.48 -29.27
N TYR A 489 -18.13 -8.32 -30.14
CA TYR A 489 -19.04 -9.41 -30.53
C TYR A 489 -19.29 -9.45 -32.03
N LYS A 490 -19.61 -10.64 -32.57
CA LYS A 490 -19.99 -10.84 -33.97
C LYS A 490 -21.21 -11.76 -34.07
N TRP A 491 -22.04 -11.55 -35.10
CA TRP A 491 -23.23 -12.36 -35.44
C TRP A 491 -24.31 -12.42 -34.34
N ILE A 492 -24.59 -11.30 -33.65
CA ILE A 492 -25.64 -11.20 -32.62
C ILE A 492 -26.58 -10.03 -32.92
N GLY A 493 -27.86 -10.19 -32.60
CA GLY A 493 -28.91 -9.20 -32.84
C GLY A 493 -28.93 -8.02 -31.86
N ARG A 494 -30.14 -7.49 -31.58
CA ARG A 494 -30.33 -6.30 -30.73
C ARG A 494 -30.19 -6.64 -29.23
N LEU A 495 -28.94 -6.71 -28.79
CA LEU A 495 -28.54 -6.79 -27.39
C LEU A 495 -29.15 -5.65 -26.55
N SER A 496 -29.56 -5.97 -25.32
CA SER A 496 -30.22 -5.09 -24.37
C SER A 496 -29.39 -4.85 -23.11
N ARG A 497 -28.78 -5.91 -22.54
CA ARG A 497 -28.05 -5.88 -21.27
C ARG A 497 -26.88 -6.86 -21.25
N VAL A 498 -25.85 -6.53 -20.48
CA VAL A 498 -24.79 -7.45 -20.03
C VAL A 498 -25.14 -7.88 -18.60
N ARG A 499 -25.14 -9.18 -18.32
CA ARG A 499 -25.45 -9.75 -17.00
C ARG A 499 -24.28 -10.56 -16.47
N PHE A 500 -23.94 -10.36 -15.20
CA PHE A 500 -22.93 -11.09 -14.45
C PHE A 500 -23.60 -11.99 -13.41
N THR A 501 -23.28 -13.28 -13.41
CA THR A 501 -23.83 -14.26 -12.47
C THR A 501 -22.74 -15.01 -11.72
N ASP A 502 -23.07 -15.57 -10.56
CA ASP A 502 -22.24 -16.57 -9.89
C ASP A 502 -22.36 -17.96 -10.54
N ALA A 503 -21.63 -18.93 -10.01
CA ALA A 503 -21.66 -20.32 -10.45
C ALA A 503 -22.99 -21.07 -10.13
N GLY A 504 -23.87 -20.49 -9.31
CA GLY A 504 -25.21 -20.99 -9.01
C GLY A 504 -26.32 -20.33 -9.83
N GLY A 505 -26.00 -19.36 -10.69
CA GLY A 505 -26.94 -18.62 -11.51
C GLY A 505 -27.50 -17.34 -10.86
N SER A 506 -27.07 -16.98 -9.64
CA SER A 506 -27.50 -15.76 -8.96
C SER A 506 -26.96 -14.52 -9.68
N VAL A 507 -27.81 -13.53 -9.95
CA VAL A 507 -27.38 -12.27 -10.60
C VAL A 507 -26.59 -11.41 -9.62
N LEU A 508 -25.37 -11.04 -9.99
CA LEU A 508 -24.47 -10.19 -9.21
C LEU A 508 -24.49 -8.74 -9.68
N PHE A 509 -24.66 -8.50 -10.99
CA PHE A 509 -24.69 -7.17 -11.61
C PHE A 509 -25.33 -7.22 -13.01
N GLU A 510 -26.01 -6.15 -13.41
CA GLU A 510 -26.48 -5.92 -14.78
C GLU A 510 -26.03 -4.54 -15.28
N HIS A 511 -25.71 -4.45 -16.58
CA HIS A 511 -25.38 -3.21 -17.25
C HIS A 511 -26.25 -3.03 -18.52
N PRO A 512 -27.05 -1.95 -18.62
CA PRO A 512 -27.84 -1.63 -19.81
C PRO A 512 -26.96 -1.12 -20.97
N ILE A 513 -27.23 -1.61 -22.19
CA ILE A 513 -26.45 -1.24 -23.38
C ILE A 513 -27.08 -0.01 -24.05
N HIS A 514 -26.45 1.15 -23.84
CA HIS A 514 -26.85 2.41 -24.47
C HIS A 514 -26.11 2.57 -25.82
N ARG A 515 -26.86 2.81 -26.91
CA ARG A 515 -26.32 2.92 -28.29
C ARG A 515 -26.08 4.35 -28.79
N LYS A 516 -26.32 5.38 -27.99
CA LYS A 516 -26.00 6.78 -28.38
C LYS A 516 -24.48 6.97 -28.35
N GLY A 517 -23.89 7.49 -29.42
CA GLY A 517 -22.54 8.09 -29.40
C GLY A 517 -21.37 7.31 -30.02
N TYR A 518 -21.54 6.08 -30.55
CA TYR A 518 -20.41 5.35 -31.16
C TYR A 518 -20.68 4.89 -32.61
N PRO A 519 -19.76 5.14 -33.57
CA PRO A 519 -19.94 4.78 -34.98
C PRO A 519 -19.64 3.31 -35.31
N GLN A 520 -19.08 2.51 -34.39
CA GLN A 520 -18.84 1.08 -34.61
C GLN A 520 -19.85 0.24 -33.80
N SER A 521 -20.64 -0.60 -34.48
CA SER A 521 -21.78 -1.32 -33.86
C SER A 521 -21.41 -2.47 -32.90
N ASP A 522 -20.14 -2.88 -32.88
CA ASP A 522 -19.73 -4.26 -32.51
C ASP A 522 -18.97 -4.34 -31.16
N THR A 523 -18.87 -3.22 -30.43
CA THR A 523 -18.18 -3.13 -29.12
C THR A 523 -19.10 -2.57 -28.05
N ILE A 524 -19.14 -3.23 -26.88
CA ILE A 524 -19.87 -2.79 -25.69
C ILE A 524 -18.86 -2.36 -24.62
N CYS A 525 -19.03 -1.16 -24.07
CA CYS A 525 -18.20 -0.60 -23.01
C CYS A 525 -19.01 -0.47 -21.73
N GLY A 526 -18.39 -0.75 -20.58
CA GLY A 526 -19.05 -0.58 -19.28
C GLY A 526 -18.12 -0.64 -18.09
N ILE A 527 -18.66 -0.28 -16.94
CA ILE A 527 -17.96 -0.27 -15.65
C ILE A 527 -18.89 -0.75 -14.54
N TRP A 528 -18.43 -1.75 -13.78
CA TRP A 528 -19.00 -2.10 -12.49
C TRP A 528 -18.19 -1.35 -11.42
N ARG A 529 -18.80 -0.33 -10.81
CA ARG A 529 -18.16 0.48 -9.75
C ARG A 529 -18.35 -0.19 -8.38
N SER A 530 -17.36 -0.08 -7.50
CA SER A 530 -17.42 -0.55 -6.11
C SER A 530 -17.82 -2.03 -5.94
N LEU A 531 -17.06 -2.96 -6.56
CA LEU A 531 -17.31 -4.40 -6.45
C LEU A 531 -17.32 -4.89 -4.99
N PRO A 532 -18.36 -5.62 -4.56
CA PRO A 532 -18.39 -6.28 -3.26
C PRO A 532 -17.22 -7.24 -3.06
N ARG A 533 -16.75 -7.37 -1.80
CA ARG A 533 -15.65 -8.29 -1.45
C ARG A 533 -15.96 -9.76 -1.78
N SER A 534 -17.24 -10.15 -1.74
CA SER A 534 -17.73 -11.46 -2.21
C SER A 534 -17.50 -11.65 -3.71
N SER A 535 -17.94 -10.69 -4.54
CA SER A 535 -17.73 -10.69 -5.99
C SER A 535 -16.24 -10.67 -6.35
N LEU A 536 -15.40 -9.91 -5.64
CA LEU A 536 -13.94 -9.93 -5.83
C LEU A 536 -13.32 -11.31 -5.52
N ARG A 537 -13.86 -12.07 -4.55
CA ARG A 537 -13.44 -13.45 -4.29
C ARG A 537 -13.83 -14.38 -5.44
N LEU A 538 -15.08 -14.30 -5.92
CA LEU A 538 -15.58 -15.08 -7.06
C LEU A 538 -14.81 -14.78 -8.36
N LEU A 539 -14.48 -13.51 -8.62
CA LEU A 539 -13.67 -13.10 -9.76
C LEU A 539 -12.26 -13.72 -9.71
N ARG A 540 -11.62 -13.70 -8.53
CA ARG A 540 -10.29 -14.29 -8.32
C ARG A 540 -10.27 -15.81 -8.43
N THR A 541 -11.38 -16.50 -8.16
CA THR A 541 -11.50 -17.97 -8.33
C THR A 541 -12.08 -18.38 -9.69
N GLY A 542 -12.40 -17.45 -10.59
CA GLY A 542 -12.99 -17.76 -11.91
C GLY A 542 -14.44 -18.26 -11.84
N HIS A 543 -15.19 -17.89 -10.80
CA HIS A 543 -16.57 -18.33 -10.53
C HIS A 543 -17.63 -17.29 -10.95
N ILE A 544 -17.25 -16.28 -11.74
CA ILE A 544 -18.20 -15.34 -12.35
C ILE A 544 -18.38 -15.71 -13.83
N VAL A 545 -19.64 -15.77 -14.25
CA VAL A 545 -20.04 -15.93 -15.65
C VAL A 545 -20.58 -14.60 -16.16
N VAL A 546 -20.10 -14.17 -17.32
CA VAL A 546 -20.67 -13.04 -18.08
C VAL A 546 -21.60 -13.59 -19.16
N SER A 547 -22.73 -12.94 -19.36
CA SER A 547 -23.77 -13.32 -20.34
C SER A 547 -24.32 -12.09 -21.04
N LEU A 548 -24.64 -12.23 -22.33
CA LEU A 548 -25.28 -11.19 -23.13
C LEU A 548 -26.76 -11.52 -23.34
N MET A 549 -27.63 -10.53 -23.12
CA MET A 549 -29.09 -10.67 -23.20
C MET A 549 -29.62 -9.81 -24.35
N THR A 550 -30.59 -10.31 -25.11
CA THR A 550 -31.36 -9.53 -26.08
C THR A 550 -32.64 -8.96 -25.47
N SER A 551 -33.47 -8.33 -26.29
CA SER A 551 -34.77 -7.78 -25.89
C SER A 551 -35.93 -8.75 -26.12
N THR A 552 -35.70 -9.84 -26.86
CA THR A 552 -36.72 -10.81 -27.30
C THR A 552 -36.78 -12.09 -26.47
N PHE A 553 -35.68 -12.47 -25.80
CA PHE A 553 -35.59 -13.71 -25.03
C PHE A 553 -35.16 -13.44 -23.58
N SER A 554 -35.69 -14.25 -22.65
CA SER A 554 -35.33 -14.20 -21.21
C SER A 554 -34.09 -15.02 -20.86
N GLU A 555 -33.61 -15.86 -21.78
CA GLU A 555 -32.41 -16.68 -21.63
C GLU A 555 -31.19 -16.03 -22.31
N PRO A 556 -29.96 -16.26 -21.81
CA PRO A 556 -28.75 -15.68 -22.37
C PRO A 556 -28.37 -16.32 -23.71
N GLU A 557 -28.24 -15.52 -24.77
CA GLU A 557 -27.89 -16.01 -26.11
C GLU A 557 -26.46 -16.56 -26.15
N ILE A 558 -25.51 -15.89 -25.49
CA ILE A 558 -24.13 -16.36 -25.31
C ILE A 558 -23.58 -16.03 -23.92
N PHE A 559 -22.72 -16.90 -23.39
CA PHE A 559 -22.11 -16.73 -22.07
C PHE A 559 -20.69 -17.32 -21.97
N GLY A 560 -19.92 -16.86 -20.98
CA GLY A 560 -18.55 -17.31 -20.74
C GLY A 560 -18.09 -17.07 -19.31
N LYS A 561 -17.27 -17.99 -18.78
CA LYS A 561 -16.57 -17.80 -17.49
C LYS A 561 -15.48 -16.75 -17.64
N ILE A 562 -15.37 -15.86 -16.66
CA ILE A 562 -14.28 -14.88 -16.56
C ILE A 562 -13.04 -15.57 -16.01
N ILE A 563 -11.99 -15.69 -16.81
CA ILE A 563 -10.71 -16.28 -16.43
C ILE A 563 -9.62 -15.21 -16.33
N ARG A 564 -8.66 -15.40 -15.42
CA ARG A 564 -7.51 -14.50 -15.30
C ARG A 564 -6.56 -14.71 -16.49
N PHE A 565 -6.21 -13.63 -17.18
CA PHE A 565 -5.27 -13.69 -18.29
C PHE A 565 -3.85 -13.98 -17.74
N LYS A 566 -3.12 -14.91 -18.37
CA LYS A 566 -1.81 -15.42 -17.94
C LYS A 566 -0.71 -15.26 -19.01
N SER A 567 -0.83 -14.30 -19.93
CA SER A 567 0.28 -13.96 -20.83
C SER A 567 1.32 -13.08 -20.13
N PRO A 568 2.63 -13.28 -20.38
CA PRO A 568 3.66 -12.31 -19.98
C PRO A 568 3.68 -11.04 -20.86
N PHE A 569 3.04 -11.08 -22.04
CA PHE A 569 3.01 -9.98 -23.01
C PHE A 569 1.60 -9.43 -23.24
N SER A 570 1.50 -8.12 -23.48
CA SER A 570 0.28 -7.36 -23.75
C SER A 570 -0.24 -7.58 -25.17
N GLU A 571 -1.44 -8.16 -25.29
CA GLU A 571 -2.12 -8.43 -26.56
C GLU A 571 -2.11 -7.24 -27.52
N SER A 572 -1.68 -7.46 -28.77
CA SER A 572 -1.60 -6.44 -29.82
C SER A 572 -2.66 -6.63 -30.90
N PHE A 573 -2.93 -7.88 -31.28
CA PHE A 573 -3.91 -8.27 -32.30
C PHE A 573 -4.85 -9.35 -31.76
N SER A 574 -6.04 -9.48 -32.36
CA SER A 574 -6.99 -10.53 -32.02
C SER A 574 -7.88 -10.93 -33.19
N ALA A 575 -8.30 -12.19 -33.21
CA ALA A 575 -9.32 -12.71 -34.12
C ALA A 575 -10.42 -13.42 -33.33
N LEU A 576 -11.68 -13.06 -33.60
CA LEU A 576 -12.85 -13.84 -33.20
C LEU A 576 -13.13 -14.88 -34.28
N LEU A 577 -13.13 -16.15 -33.91
CA LEU A 577 -13.33 -17.26 -34.84
C LEU A 577 -14.78 -17.72 -34.80
N THR A 578 -15.42 -17.76 -35.97
CA THR A 578 -16.81 -18.16 -36.18
C THR A 578 -16.88 -19.27 -37.22
N PRO A 579 -17.89 -20.16 -37.17
CA PRO A 579 -18.07 -21.19 -38.19
C PRO A 579 -18.44 -20.57 -39.55
N ASP A 580 -17.85 -21.11 -40.64
CA ASP A 580 -18.12 -20.65 -42.01
C ASP A 580 -19.58 -20.95 -42.47
N ALA A 581 -20.22 -21.95 -41.87
CA ALA A 581 -21.60 -22.36 -42.16
C ALA A 581 -22.54 -22.02 -40.98
N PRO A 582 -23.68 -21.35 -41.21
CA PRO A 582 -24.62 -20.96 -40.14
C PRO A 582 -25.35 -22.15 -39.49
N ASP A 583 -25.45 -23.29 -40.19
CA ASP A 583 -26.05 -24.53 -39.67
C ASP A 583 -25.05 -25.37 -38.84
N GLY A 584 -23.83 -24.89 -38.63
CA GLY A 584 -22.74 -25.63 -37.99
C GLY A 584 -22.93 -25.82 -36.48
N THR A 585 -22.84 -27.07 -36.03
CA THR A 585 -22.77 -27.49 -34.61
C THR A 585 -21.48 -27.08 -33.88
N LEU A 586 -20.63 -26.28 -34.53
CA LEU A 586 -19.29 -25.93 -34.07
C LEU A 586 -19.33 -24.71 -33.16
N GLY A 587 -18.73 -24.81 -31.97
CA GLY A 587 -18.61 -23.66 -31.07
C GLY A 587 -17.54 -22.65 -31.55
N GLY A 588 -17.58 -21.45 -30.96
CA GLY A 588 -16.68 -20.35 -31.35
C GLY A 588 -15.25 -20.49 -30.81
N GLY A 589 -14.35 -19.69 -31.38
CA GLY A 589 -12.96 -19.58 -30.95
C GLY A 589 -12.47 -18.13 -30.80
N LEU A 590 -11.31 -17.97 -30.17
CA LEU A 590 -10.62 -16.71 -29.98
C LEU A 590 -9.11 -16.91 -30.15
N ALA A 591 -8.50 -16.18 -31.08
CA ALA A 591 -7.04 -16.04 -31.13
C ALA A 591 -6.63 -14.68 -30.57
N MET A 592 -5.68 -14.67 -29.64
CA MET A 592 -5.05 -13.49 -29.06
C MET A 592 -3.57 -13.52 -29.47
N LEU A 593 -3.07 -12.47 -30.12
CA LEU A 593 -1.73 -12.44 -30.70
C LEU A 593 -0.94 -11.22 -30.21
N THR A 594 0.36 -11.44 -29.98
CA THR A 594 1.29 -10.44 -29.46
C THR A 594 2.61 -10.52 -30.22
N LEU A 595 3.02 -9.40 -30.79
CA LEU A 595 4.33 -9.25 -31.44
C LEU A 595 5.43 -9.13 -30.36
N SER A 596 6.64 -9.60 -30.65
CA SER A 596 7.83 -9.40 -29.81
C SER A 596 8.45 -8.00 -30.02
N ASP A 597 8.86 -7.37 -28.92
CA ASP A 597 9.48 -6.03 -28.89
C ASP A 597 10.81 -6.00 -29.67
N VAL A 598 11.52 -7.13 -29.73
CA VAL A 598 12.90 -7.24 -30.25
C VAL A 598 12.97 -7.94 -31.61
N ASP A 599 12.18 -9.02 -31.76
CA ASP A 599 12.23 -9.91 -32.93
C ASP A 599 10.92 -9.83 -33.72
N ASP A 600 10.94 -10.18 -35.00
CA ASP A 600 9.75 -10.25 -35.87
C ASP A 600 8.96 -11.55 -35.63
N ASN A 601 8.74 -11.88 -34.36
CA ASN A 601 8.11 -13.11 -33.89
C ASN A 601 6.72 -12.78 -33.32
N LEU A 602 5.71 -13.52 -33.75
CA LEU A 602 4.32 -13.35 -33.29
C LEU A 602 3.91 -14.53 -32.42
N HIS A 603 3.80 -14.27 -31.12
CA HIS A 603 3.26 -15.21 -30.15
C HIS A 603 1.74 -15.21 -30.24
N PHE A 604 1.09 -16.36 -30.20
CA PHE A 604 -0.37 -16.41 -30.14
C PHE A 604 -0.89 -17.46 -29.17
N ILE A 605 -2.08 -17.20 -28.65
CA ILE A 605 -2.87 -18.09 -27.81
C ILE A 605 -4.24 -18.26 -28.49
N LEU A 606 -4.59 -19.49 -28.79
CA LEU A 606 -5.83 -19.91 -29.42
C LEU A 606 -6.70 -20.62 -28.38
N MET A 607 -7.87 -20.07 -28.09
CA MET A 607 -8.88 -20.66 -27.19
C MET A 607 -10.06 -21.15 -28.02
N LEU A 608 -10.38 -22.44 -27.94
CA LEU A 608 -11.49 -23.05 -28.69
C LEU A 608 -12.59 -23.53 -27.73
N LYS A 609 -13.85 -23.52 -28.17
CA LYS A 609 -14.98 -24.11 -27.43
C LYS A 609 -15.89 -24.88 -28.37
N GLY A 610 -16.54 -25.91 -27.87
CA GLY A 610 -17.53 -26.69 -28.63
C GLY A 610 -16.97 -27.70 -29.61
N LEU A 611 -15.64 -27.85 -29.72
CA LEU A 611 -15.02 -28.98 -30.40
C LEU A 611 -15.16 -30.23 -29.53
N ARG A 612 -15.84 -31.26 -30.05
CA ARG A 612 -16.10 -32.52 -29.34
C ARG A 612 -15.55 -33.70 -30.13
N GLY A 613 -14.49 -34.32 -29.62
CA GLY A 613 -13.94 -35.55 -30.19
C GLY A 613 -14.87 -36.75 -30.03
N GLU A 614 -14.91 -37.64 -31.02
CA GLU A 614 -15.55 -38.95 -30.89
C GLU A 614 -14.58 -39.92 -30.19
N ASN A 615 -14.76 -40.14 -28.89
CA ASN A 615 -14.02 -41.13 -28.09
C ASN A 615 -12.47 -41.06 -28.13
N GLN A 616 -11.89 -39.95 -28.57
CA GLN A 616 -10.44 -39.68 -28.53
C GLN A 616 -10.10 -38.64 -27.46
N GLU A 617 -9.05 -38.89 -26.68
CA GLU A 617 -8.55 -37.96 -25.64
C GLU A 617 -7.89 -36.70 -26.26
N THR A 618 -7.42 -36.81 -27.50
CA THR A 618 -6.76 -35.73 -28.26
C THR A 618 -7.44 -35.51 -29.61
N ILE A 619 -7.75 -34.26 -29.92
CA ILE A 619 -8.29 -33.79 -31.19
C ILE A 619 -7.14 -33.13 -31.99
N PRO A 620 -6.68 -33.71 -33.11
CA PRO A 620 -5.77 -33.03 -34.02
C PRO A 620 -6.48 -31.86 -34.73
N ILE A 621 -5.82 -30.71 -34.77
CA ILE A 621 -6.28 -29.51 -35.48
C ILE A 621 -5.20 -29.00 -36.43
N LEU A 622 -5.65 -28.54 -37.59
CA LEU A 622 -4.86 -27.83 -38.59
C LEU A 622 -5.21 -26.34 -38.51
N MET A 623 -4.25 -25.52 -38.09
CA MET A 623 -4.34 -24.07 -38.13
C MET A 623 -3.65 -23.54 -39.38
N GLN A 624 -4.35 -22.69 -40.13
CA GLN A 624 -3.82 -22.00 -41.31
C GLN A 624 -3.96 -20.50 -41.13
N ILE A 625 -2.93 -19.74 -41.49
CA ILE A 625 -3.01 -18.29 -41.69
C ILE A 625 -3.04 -18.03 -43.18
N GLN A 626 -4.10 -17.37 -43.64
CA GLN A 626 -4.36 -17.10 -45.05
C GLN A 626 -4.47 -15.60 -45.36
N HIS A 627 -4.13 -15.26 -46.60
CA HIS A 627 -4.42 -13.96 -47.21
C HIS A 627 -5.12 -14.21 -48.53
N GLN A 628 -6.29 -13.61 -48.75
CA GLN A 628 -7.08 -13.79 -49.99
C GLN A 628 -7.25 -15.29 -50.37
N ASN A 629 -7.60 -16.14 -49.40
CA ASN A 629 -7.71 -17.61 -49.51
C ASN A 629 -6.43 -18.38 -49.90
N HIS A 630 -5.26 -17.75 -49.91
CA HIS A 630 -3.97 -18.41 -50.07
C HIS A 630 -3.35 -18.65 -48.69
N VAL A 631 -2.98 -19.90 -48.38
CA VAL A 631 -2.31 -20.26 -47.11
C VAL A 631 -0.87 -19.75 -47.13
N ILE A 632 -0.50 -18.94 -46.14
CA ILE A 632 0.85 -18.39 -45.94
C ILE A 632 1.63 -19.25 -44.94
N ARG A 633 0.99 -19.61 -43.82
CA ARG A 633 1.57 -20.42 -42.75
C ARG A 633 0.58 -21.51 -42.34
N GLU A 634 1.10 -22.67 -41.98
CA GLU A 634 0.32 -23.82 -41.53
C GLU A 634 0.98 -24.43 -40.27
N ILE A 635 0.16 -24.78 -39.28
CA ILE A 635 0.57 -25.37 -38.00
C ILE A 635 -0.36 -26.54 -37.69
N GLN A 636 0.21 -27.69 -37.32
CA GLN A 636 -0.51 -28.86 -36.83
C GLN A 636 -0.35 -28.95 -35.33
N ALA A 637 -1.45 -29.13 -34.60
CA ALA A 637 -1.45 -29.19 -33.13
C ALA A 637 -2.44 -30.24 -32.62
N ASN A 638 -2.13 -30.89 -31.51
CA ASN A 638 -3.02 -31.85 -30.84
C ASN A 638 -3.55 -31.21 -29.56
N VAL A 639 -4.87 -31.06 -29.46
CA VAL A 639 -5.53 -30.37 -28.36
C VAL A 639 -6.40 -31.35 -27.56
N THR A 640 -6.50 -31.19 -26.24
CA THR A 640 -7.27 -32.11 -25.39
C THR A 640 -8.75 -31.70 -25.29
N GLY A 641 -9.62 -32.65 -24.97
CA GLY A 641 -11.05 -32.36 -24.74
C GLY A 641 -11.36 -31.54 -23.48
N GLU A 642 -10.42 -31.45 -22.52
CA GLU A 642 -10.59 -30.71 -21.26
C GLU A 642 -9.94 -29.31 -21.31
N ASP A 643 -8.69 -29.21 -21.77
CA ASP A 643 -8.00 -27.95 -22.06
C ASP A 643 -7.89 -27.75 -23.58
N LEU A 644 -8.76 -26.87 -24.10
CA LEU A 644 -8.85 -26.46 -25.51
C LEU A 644 -7.98 -25.23 -25.85
N ASP A 645 -7.09 -24.83 -24.94
CA ASP A 645 -6.20 -23.67 -25.07
C ASP A 645 -4.84 -24.11 -25.64
N PHE A 646 -4.48 -23.58 -26.80
CA PHE A 646 -3.23 -23.83 -27.51
C PHE A 646 -2.39 -22.55 -27.59
N ALA A 647 -1.07 -22.64 -27.48
CA ALA A 647 -0.17 -21.49 -27.57
C ALA A 647 1.12 -21.84 -28.30
N GLU A 648 1.53 -20.99 -29.24
CA GLU A 648 2.62 -21.26 -30.17
C GLU A 648 3.28 -19.95 -30.64
N VAL A 649 4.43 -20.05 -31.31
CA VAL A 649 5.18 -18.89 -31.82
C VAL A 649 5.33 -18.99 -33.33
N LEU A 650 5.03 -17.90 -34.04
CA LEU A 650 5.30 -17.73 -35.47
C LEU A 650 6.59 -16.92 -35.63
N PRO A 651 7.75 -17.55 -35.87
CA PRO A 651 9.01 -16.83 -35.96
C PRO A 651 9.26 -16.29 -37.37
N HIS A 652 10.01 -15.19 -37.45
CA HIS A 652 10.45 -14.55 -38.69
C HIS A 652 9.28 -14.22 -39.65
N LEU A 653 8.42 -13.29 -39.23
CA LEU A 653 7.48 -12.62 -40.13
C LEU A 653 8.25 -11.78 -41.15
N SER A 654 7.85 -11.88 -42.42
CA SER A 654 8.34 -10.99 -43.48
C SER A 654 7.67 -9.62 -43.42
N ASN A 655 8.32 -8.59 -43.97
CA ASN A 655 7.77 -7.23 -44.07
C ASN A 655 6.36 -7.22 -44.71
N GLN A 656 6.10 -8.13 -45.65
CA GLN A 656 4.81 -8.23 -46.33
C GLN A 656 3.72 -8.82 -45.41
N GLU A 657 4.06 -9.84 -44.61
CA GLU A 657 3.17 -10.39 -43.57
C GLU A 657 2.89 -9.34 -42.47
N MET A 658 3.89 -8.53 -42.09
CA MET A 658 3.75 -7.43 -41.13
C MET A 658 2.76 -6.36 -41.61
N ILE A 659 2.81 -5.98 -42.89
CA ILE A 659 1.84 -5.05 -43.50
C ILE A 659 0.44 -5.68 -43.54
N TRP A 660 0.31 -6.94 -43.99
CA TRP A 660 -0.99 -7.62 -44.02
C TRP A 660 -1.62 -7.80 -42.64
N LEU A 661 -0.80 -8.01 -41.60
CA LEU A 661 -1.21 -8.11 -40.20
C LEU A 661 -1.74 -6.76 -39.67
N ALA A 662 -1.03 -5.66 -39.92
CA ALA A 662 -1.47 -4.32 -39.55
C ALA A 662 -2.78 -3.92 -40.23
N HIS A 663 -2.89 -4.17 -41.54
CA HIS A 663 -4.05 -3.76 -42.34
C HIS A 663 -5.30 -4.65 -42.13
N GLY A 664 -5.26 -5.63 -41.20
CA GLY A 664 -6.36 -6.54 -40.93
C GLY A 664 -6.71 -7.48 -42.09
N GLN A 665 -5.73 -7.78 -42.96
CA GLN A 665 -5.92 -8.58 -44.18
C GLN A 665 -5.63 -10.08 -43.99
N LEU A 666 -4.93 -10.44 -42.92
CA LEU A 666 -4.70 -11.83 -42.55
C LEU A 666 -5.93 -12.43 -41.88
N GLU A 667 -6.18 -13.70 -42.16
CA GLU A 667 -7.25 -14.48 -41.56
C GLU A 667 -6.68 -15.79 -41.02
N ILE A 668 -7.09 -16.14 -39.80
CA ILE A 668 -6.76 -17.41 -39.17
C ILE A 668 -7.94 -18.35 -39.36
N ALA A 669 -7.65 -19.56 -39.83
CA ALA A 669 -8.60 -20.64 -39.97
C ALA A 669 -8.14 -21.87 -39.18
N VAL A 670 -9.10 -22.60 -38.60
CA VAL A 670 -8.85 -23.83 -37.84
C VAL A 670 -9.78 -24.91 -38.36
N LEU A 671 -9.20 -26.06 -38.73
CA LEU A 671 -9.89 -27.24 -39.23
C LEU A 671 -9.56 -28.45 -38.34
N PRO A 672 -10.53 -29.16 -37.75
CA PRO A 672 -10.29 -30.41 -37.03
C PRO A 672 -10.05 -31.55 -38.04
N GLU A 673 -9.04 -32.38 -37.79
CA GLU A 673 -8.72 -33.49 -38.69
C GLU A 673 -9.81 -34.59 -38.62
N GLY A 674 -10.15 -35.18 -39.77
CA GLY A 674 -11.16 -36.25 -39.85
C GLY A 674 -12.62 -35.81 -40.05
N ARG A 675 -12.94 -34.50 -40.02
CA ARG A 675 -14.29 -34.00 -40.33
C ARG A 675 -14.32 -33.03 -41.51
N SER A 676 -14.79 -33.51 -42.66
CA SER A 676 -14.96 -32.69 -43.86
C SER A 676 -16.10 -31.67 -43.68
N GLY A 677 -15.77 -30.38 -43.59
CA GLY A 677 -16.72 -29.26 -43.60
C GLY A 677 -16.82 -28.45 -42.31
N GLU A 678 -16.25 -28.91 -41.20
CA GLU A 678 -16.18 -28.12 -39.96
C GLU A 678 -14.97 -27.16 -40.01
N ARG A 679 -15.22 -25.86 -40.20
CA ARG A 679 -14.15 -24.83 -40.27
C ARG A 679 -14.53 -23.61 -39.43
N LEU A 680 -13.61 -23.18 -38.57
CA LEU A 680 -13.66 -21.89 -37.90
C LEU A 680 -12.74 -20.91 -38.61
N SER A 681 -13.20 -19.69 -38.88
CA SER A 681 -12.41 -18.63 -39.51
C SER A 681 -12.60 -17.29 -38.79
N GLY A 682 -11.59 -16.42 -38.89
CA GLY A 682 -11.68 -15.06 -38.40
C GLY A 682 -10.51 -14.19 -38.83
N LYS A 683 -10.82 -12.99 -39.33
CA LYS A 683 -9.80 -11.96 -39.62
C LYS A 683 -9.05 -11.55 -38.36
N ILE A 684 -7.73 -11.50 -38.47
CA ILE A 684 -6.83 -10.94 -37.47
C ILE A 684 -6.93 -9.42 -37.59
N THR A 685 -7.25 -8.75 -36.49
CA THR A 685 -7.41 -7.28 -36.44
C THR A 685 -6.67 -6.73 -35.22
N VAL A 686 -6.38 -5.42 -35.24
CA VAL A 686 -5.74 -4.74 -34.10
C VAL A 686 -6.64 -4.80 -32.86
N ARG A 687 -6.06 -4.90 -31.66
CA ARG A 687 -6.82 -5.06 -30.41
C ARG A 687 -7.75 -3.86 -30.13
N LYS A 688 -9.06 -4.05 -30.38
CA LYS A 688 -10.10 -3.14 -29.88
C LYS A 688 -10.18 -3.12 -28.36
N SER A 689 -10.36 -1.92 -27.81
CA SER A 689 -10.67 -1.68 -26.40
C SER A 689 -11.51 -0.42 -26.25
N CYS A 690 -12.19 -0.27 -25.12
CA CYS A 690 -12.91 0.95 -24.76
C CYS A 690 -12.00 2.05 -24.18
N ASN A 691 -10.69 1.95 -24.38
CA ASN A 691 -9.74 2.95 -23.87
C ASN A 691 -9.57 4.08 -24.89
N THR A 692 -9.29 5.28 -24.42
CA THR A 692 -8.95 6.43 -25.26
C THR A 692 -7.43 6.51 -25.40
N LEU A 693 -6.89 6.56 -26.63
CA LEU A 693 -5.48 6.91 -26.83
C LEU A 693 -5.36 8.43 -26.89
N GLN A 694 -4.44 9.00 -26.12
CA GLN A 694 -4.28 10.45 -26.00
C GLN A 694 -2.84 10.84 -25.70
N SER A 695 -2.47 12.09 -25.98
CA SER A 695 -1.18 12.65 -25.57
C SER A 695 -1.35 14.10 -25.10
N VAL A 696 -0.69 14.43 -23.98
CA VAL A 696 -0.44 15.81 -23.54
C VAL A 696 1.02 16.13 -23.88
N LEU A 697 1.22 17.06 -24.81
CA LEU A 697 2.54 17.52 -25.20
C LEU A 697 2.95 18.71 -24.31
N SER A 698 4.10 18.57 -23.64
CA SER A 698 4.63 19.58 -22.72
C SER A 698 6.00 20.06 -23.17
N GLY A 699 6.40 21.24 -22.69
CA GLY A 699 7.77 21.72 -22.83
C GLY A 699 8.76 20.93 -21.97
N GLY A 700 8.32 20.48 -20.79
CA GLY A 700 9.15 19.72 -19.84
C GLY A 700 9.56 18.32 -20.35
N ASP A 701 8.76 17.71 -21.22
CA ASP A 701 9.03 16.41 -21.84
C ASP A 701 9.64 16.53 -23.25
N ALA A 702 9.92 17.75 -23.74
CA ALA A 702 10.63 17.99 -25.00
C ALA A 702 12.07 17.43 -24.97
N LEU A 703 12.62 17.11 -26.15
CA LEU A 703 13.98 16.54 -26.29
C LEU A 703 15.06 17.44 -25.65
N THR A 704 14.86 18.75 -25.77
CA THR A 704 15.54 19.81 -25.03
C THR A 704 14.48 20.53 -24.18
N PRO A 705 14.36 20.23 -22.86
CA PRO A 705 13.24 20.71 -22.06
C PRO A 705 13.07 22.23 -22.08
N THR A 706 11.89 22.68 -22.49
CA THR A 706 11.51 24.09 -22.61
C THR A 706 10.57 24.50 -21.46
N LYS A 707 10.37 25.82 -21.28
CA LYS A 707 9.44 26.40 -20.29
C LYS A 707 8.58 27.51 -20.89
N THR A 708 8.13 27.35 -22.14
CA THR A 708 7.40 28.39 -22.88
C THR A 708 5.97 28.63 -22.37
N GLY A 709 5.44 27.75 -21.52
CA GLY A 709 4.04 27.78 -21.09
C GLY A 709 3.04 27.28 -22.17
N ALA A 710 3.54 26.81 -23.32
CA ALA A 710 2.73 26.24 -24.40
C ALA A 710 2.28 24.79 -24.12
N VAL A 711 1.27 24.33 -24.86
CA VAL A 711 0.65 23.01 -24.72
C VAL A 711 0.28 22.42 -26.08
N GLY A 712 0.45 21.11 -26.22
CA GLY A 712 -0.25 20.32 -27.23
C GLY A 712 -1.19 19.32 -26.56
N SER A 713 -2.34 19.09 -27.18
CA SER A 713 -3.40 18.20 -26.71
C SER A 713 -3.81 17.31 -27.88
N ALA A 714 -3.72 16.00 -27.74
CA ALA A 714 -4.00 15.06 -28.83
C ALA A 714 -4.89 13.90 -28.40
N THR A 715 -5.76 13.48 -29.30
CA THR A 715 -6.56 12.24 -29.22
C THR A 715 -6.33 11.39 -30.46
N VAL A 716 -6.28 10.07 -30.26
CA VAL A 716 -6.02 9.09 -31.32
C VAL A 716 -7.09 7.99 -31.29
N THR A 717 -7.63 7.68 -32.46
CA THR A 717 -8.58 6.59 -32.68
C THR A 717 -7.93 5.56 -33.60
N LEU A 718 -7.99 4.28 -33.20
CA LEU A 718 -7.38 3.17 -33.93
C LEU A 718 -8.47 2.26 -34.50
N HIS A 719 -8.49 2.14 -35.83
CA HIS A 719 -9.50 1.38 -36.58
C HIS A 719 -9.08 -0.10 -36.79
N GLU A 720 -10.04 -0.99 -37.12
CA GLU A 720 -9.76 -2.44 -37.28
C GLU A 720 -8.71 -2.78 -38.33
N ASN A 721 -8.67 -1.96 -39.38
CA ASN A 721 -7.78 -2.05 -40.54
C ASN A 721 -6.42 -1.40 -40.30
N GLY A 722 -6.05 -1.13 -39.05
CA GLY A 722 -4.78 -0.49 -38.67
C GLY A 722 -4.69 1.00 -38.97
N THR A 723 -5.72 1.62 -39.55
CA THR A 723 -5.72 3.08 -39.78
C THR A 723 -5.76 3.83 -38.45
N LEU A 724 -4.82 4.77 -38.30
CA LEU A 724 -4.71 5.64 -37.14
C LEU A 724 -5.26 7.02 -37.49
N GLU A 725 -6.38 7.38 -36.89
CA GLU A 725 -6.97 8.71 -36.96
C GLU A 725 -6.46 9.54 -35.78
N TYR A 726 -5.95 10.74 -36.05
CA TYR A 726 -5.41 11.63 -35.04
C TYR A 726 -6.04 13.01 -35.14
N GLN A 727 -6.20 13.65 -33.99
CA GLN A 727 -6.62 15.03 -33.85
C GLN A 727 -5.74 15.68 -32.79
N ILE A 728 -5.04 16.75 -33.14
CA ILE A 728 -4.07 17.45 -32.30
C ILE A 728 -4.43 18.94 -32.28
N GLN A 729 -4.42 19.54 -31.10
CA GLN A 729 -4.56 20.98 -30.88
C GLN A 729 -3.29 21.50 -30.20
N VAL A 730 -2.70 22.56 -30.75
CA VAL A 730 -1.51 23.24 -30.23
C VAL A 730 -1.90 24.65 -29.82
N ALA A 731 -1.49 25.09 -28.64
CA ALA A 731 -1.84 26.41 -28.12
C ALA A 731 -0.74 27.00 -27.21
N GLY A 732 -0.70 28.32 -27.11
CA GLY A 732 0.24 29.05 -26.24
C GLY A 732 1.69 29.15 -26.76
N THR A 733 2.00 28.67 -27.96
CA THR A 733 3.33 28.79 -28.59
C THR A 733 3.69 30.25 -28.88
N THR A 734 4.92 30.65 -28.56
CA THR A 734 5.41 32.04 -28.74
C THR A 734 5.80 32.37 -30.18
N SER A 735 6.26 31.36 -30.94
CA SER A 735 6.66 31.49 -32.34
C SER A 735 5.86 30.54 -33.24
N ALA A 736 5.95 30.71 -34.56
CA ALA A 736 5.16 29.93 -35.51
C ALA A 736 5.56 28.44 -35.50
N VAL A 737 4.57 27.55 -35.58
CA VAL A 737 4.80 26.09 -35.72
C VAL A 737 5.39 25.80 -37.09
N THR A 738 6.55 25.13 -37.12
CA THR A 738 7.30 24.80 -38.34
C THR A 738 7.20 23.34 -38.74
N SER A 739 7.00 22.42 -37.77
CA SER A 739 6.68 21.02 -38.06
C SER A 739 5.93 20.33 -36.93
N VAL A 740 5.12 19.34 -37.31
CA VAL A 740 4.43 18.43 -36.39
C VAL A 740 4.68 17.00 -36.87
N THR A 741 5.17 16.13 -36.00
CA THR A 741 5.67 14.80 -36.39
C THR A 741 5.30 13.71 -35.39
N LEU A 742 4.98 12.52 -35.89
CA LEU A 742 4.88 11.28 -35.12
C LEU A 742 6.24 10.58 -35.13
N GLU A 743 6.80 10.26 -33.96
CA GLU A 743 8.14 9.67 -33.84
C GLU A 743 8.28 8.72 -32.64
N THR A 744 9.30 7.86 -32.68
CA THR A 744 9.64 6.95 -31.57
C THR A 744 10.64 7.60 -30.59
N LYS A 745 10.91 6.96 -29.45
CA LYS A 745 12.02 7.34 -28.55
C LYS A 745 13.37 7.27 -29.32
N PRO A 746 14.21 8.32 -29.31
CA PRO A 746 15.43 8.35 -30.12
C PRO A 746 16.53 7.44 -29.56
N ARG A 747 16.98 6.46 -30.35
CA ARG A 747 18.08 5.53 -29.98
C ARG A 747 19.45 6.22 -29.75
N ARG A 748 19.62 7.46 -30.21
CA ARG A 748 20.78 8.33 -29.94
C ARG A 748 20.28 9.77 -29.80
N LYS A 749 20.79 10.52 -28.81
CA LYS A 749 20.35 11.90 -28.50
C LYS A 749 20.33 12.87 -29.70
N THR A 750 21.14 12.63 -30.74
CA THR A 750 21.30 13.51 -31.91
C THR A 750 20.55 13.06 -33.16
N ARG A 751 19.76 11.98 -33.13
CA ARG A 751 18.99 11.51 -34.30
C ARG A 751 17.55 11.14 -33.90
N ARG A 752 16.63 12.02 -34.26
CA ARG A 752 15.18 11.80 -34.24
C ARG A 752 14.80 10.67 -35.22
N ASN A 753 13.74 9.94 -34.90
CA ASN A 753 13.25 8.81 -35.70
C ASN A 753 11.77 9.03 -36.04
N ILE A 754 11.54 9.88 -37.03
CA ILE A 754 10.21 10.29 -37.50
C ILE A 754 9.60 9.14 -38.30
N LEU A 755 8.40 8.70 -37.89
CA LEU A 755 7.60 7.72 -38.61
C LEU A 755 6.71 8.42 -39.65
N TYR A 756 6.09 9.53 -39.26
CA TYR A 756 5.17 10.26 -40.13
C TYR A 756 5.25 11.79 -39.89
N ASP A 757 5.19 12.56 -40.98
CA ASP A 757 5.23 14.02 -40.97
C ASP A 757 3.83 14.59 -41.20
N LEU A 758 3.27 15.18 -40.14
CA LEU A 758 1.91 15.69 -40.04
C LEU A 758 1.83 17.17 -40.47
N THR A 759 2.97 17.80 -40.78
CA THR A 759 3.10 19.25 -40.97
C THR A 759 2.20 19.82 -42.06
N LYS A 760 1.88 19.03 -43.10
CA LYS A 760 1.02 19.45 -44.22
C LYS A 760 -0.44 19.67 -43.83
N GLU A 761 -0.88 19.11 -42.72
CA GLU A 761 -2.26 19.14 -42.22
C GLU A 761 -2.43 20.15 -41.07
N TYR A 762 -1.36 20.88 -40.72
CA TYR A 762 -1.41 21.91 -39.68
C TYR A 762 -2.13 23.16 -40.18
N HIS A 763 -3.28 23.45 -39.58
CA HIS A 763 -4.12 24.61 -39.88
C HIS A 763 -4.59 25.27 -38.58
N ASN A 764 -4.21 26.53 -38.36
CA ASN A 764 -4.70 27.39 -37.27
C ASN A 764 -4.63 26.75 -35.87
N GLY A 765 -3.49 26.17 -35.51
CA GLY A 765 -3.30 25.52 -34.20
C GLY A 765 -3.96 24.15 -34.06
N LYS A 766 -4.43 23.55 -35.16
CA LYS A 766 -4.99 22.20 -35.19
C LYS A 766 -4.36 21.35 -36.29
N VAL A 767 -4.31 20.04 -36.09
CA VAL A 767 -3.89 19.01 -37.05
C VAL A 767 -4.91 17.89 -36.99
N TRP A 768 -5.38 17.39 -38.13
CA TRP A 768 -6.29 16.25 -38.18
C TRP A 768 -6.09 15.48 -39.48
N GLY A 769 -6.06 14.15 -39.39
CA GLY A 769 -5.77 13.30 -40.53
C GLY A 769 -5.84 11.81 -40.24
N LEU A 770 -5.46 11.02 -41.26
CA LEU A 770 -5.48 9.56 -41.25
C LEU A 770 -4.11 9.03 -41.68
N TRP A 771 -3.49 8.21 -40.84
CA TRP A 771 -2.28 7.48 -41.18
C TRP A 771 -2.62 6.01 -41.47
N MET A 772 -2.26 5.54 -42.67
CA MET A 772 -2.61 4.22 -43.19
C MET A 772 -1.38 3.35 -43.52
N ASP A 773 -0.16 3.90 -43.41
CA ASP A 773 1.08 3.26 -43.87
C ASP A 773 1.86 2.54 -42.74
N GLY A 774 1.30 2.47 -41.54
CA GLY A 774 1.95 1.89 -40.36
C GLY A 774 1.98 0.35 -40.39
N ASP A 775 3.12 -0.24 -40.05
CA ASP A 775 3.28 -1.70 -40.01
C ASP A 775 2.84 -2.31 -38.66
N ALA A 776 2.90 -3.64 -38.53
CA ALA A 776 2.46 -4.31 -37.31
C ALA A 776 3.33 -3.99 -36.08
N ARG A 777 4.59 -3.56 -36.27
CA ARG A 777 5.46 -3.08 -35.19
C ARG A 777 5.08 -1.65 -34.79
N ASP A 778 4.76 -0.78 -35.74
CA ASP A 778 4.27 0.58 -35.43
C ASP A 778 2.99 0.56 -34.58
N LEU A 779 2.02 -0.28 -34.96
CA LEU A 779 0.77 -0.44 -34.21
C LEU A 779 0.98 -1.13 -32.86
N HIS A 780 1.97 -2.02 -32.76
CA HIS A 780 2.40 -2.58 -31.48
C HIS A 780 3.01 -1.48 -30.58
N MET A 781 3.97 -0.71 -31.08
CA MET A 781 4.59 0.43 -30.36
C MET A 781 3.54 1.44 -29.87
N LEU A 782 2.52 1.74 -30.70
CA LEU A 782 1.38 2.57 -30.30
C LEU A 782 0.64 1.99 -29.09
N LEU A 783 0.33 0.69 -29.11
CA LEU A 783 -0.39 0.02 -28.02
C LEU A 783 0.45 -0.15 -26.75
N GLN A 784 1.78 -0.20 -26.85
CA GLN A 784 2.71 -0.13 -25.70
C GLN A 784 2.99 1.30 -25.20
N SER A 785 2.42 2.32 -25.83
CA SER A 785 2.69 3.74 -25.52
C SER A 785 4.12 4.22 -25.84
N GLU A 786 4.79 3.63 -26.83
CA GLU A 786 6.17 3.98 -27.24
C GLU A 786 6.26 5.07 -28.33
N LEU A 787 5.12 5.53 -28.84
CA LEU A 787 5.02 6.60 -29.84
C LEU A 787 4.81 7.97 -29.19
N PHE A 788 5.38 9.01 -29.82
CA PHE A 788 5.37 10.38 -29.34
C PHE A 788 4.93 11.33 -30.47
N PHE A 789 4.11 12.32 -30.14
CA PHE A 789 3.97 13.51 -30.96
C PHE A 789 5.00 14.56 -30.55
N ASN A 790 5.52 15.31 -31.52
CA ASN A 790 6.47 16.39 -31.31
C ASN A 790 6.12 17.57 -32.22
N VAL A 791 6.12 18.78 -31.66
CA VAL A 791 5.83 20.04 -32.35
C VAL A 791 7.07 20.92 -32.25
N ALA A 792 7.62 21.32 -33.40
CA ALA A 792 8.72 22.27 -33.49
C ALA A 792 8.22 23.63 -33.97
N THR A 793 8.86 24.69 -33.48
CA THR A 793 8.56 26.09 -33.82
C THR A 793 9.79 26.76 -34.45
N GLU A 794 9.69 28.02 -34.86
CA GLU A 794 10.81 28.75 -35.49
C GLU A 794 12.02 28.89 -34.54
N GLU A 795 11.74 29.12 -33.26
CA GLU A 795 12.73 29.21 -32.18
C GLU A 795 13.25 27.81 -31.78
N TYR A 796 12.35 26.83 -31.61
CA TYR A 796 12.68 25.49 -31.15
C TYR A 796 12.60 24.44 -32.27
N LYS A 797 13.56 24.48 -33.20
CA LYS A 797 13.60 23.63 -34.42
C LYS A 797 13.68 22.12 -34.16
N GLU A 798 14.16 21.69 -32.99
CA GLU A 798 14.21 20.27 -32.63
C GLU A 798 12.89 19.77 -32.00
N GLY A 799 12.05 20.69 -31.50
CA GLY A 799 10.81 20.43 -30.78
C GLY A 799 10.64 21.38 -29.58
N GLU A 800 9.61 22.22 -29.58
CA GLU A 800 9.20 23.00 -28.41
C GLU A 800 8.42 22.14 -27.42
N LEU A 801 7.54 21.28 -27.96
CA LEU A 801 6.60 20.45 -27.21
C LEU A 801 6.72 18.98 -27.65
N ARG A 802 6.69 18.06 -26.68
CA ARG A 802 6.65 16.62 -26.94
C ARG A 802 5.70 15.94 -25.96
N GLY A 803 4.99 14.91 -26.42
CA GLY A 803 4.06 14.15 -25.59
C GLY A 803 3.94 12.70 -26.02
N GLN A 804 3.99 11.79 -25.05
CA GLN A 804 3.82 10.35 -25.23
C GLN A 804 2.35 10.00 -25.48
N ILE A 805 2.07 9.17 -26.47
CA ILE A 805 0.72 8.64 -26.69
C ILE A 805 0.48 7.53 -25.66
N THR A 806 -0.54 7.70 -24.82
CA THR A 806 -0.86 6.80 -23.71
C THR A 806 -2.34 6.39 -23.71
N SER A 807 -2.65 5.23 -23.12
CA SER A 807 -4.02 4.68 -23.07
C SER A 807 -4.72 5.01 -21.75
N LEU A 808 -5.78 5.84 -21.81
CA LEU A 808 -6.68 6.10 -20.68
C LEU A 808 -7.82 5.07 -20.64
N LEU A 809 -7.95 4.38 -19.52
CA LEU A 809 -9.05 3.46 -19.25
C LEU A 809 -10.42 4.15 -19.32
N TYR A 810 -11.46 3.41 -19.71
CA TYR A 810 -12.83 3.92 -19.82
C TYR A 810 -13.36 4.50 -18.50
N SER A 811 -13.76 5.78 -18.49
CA SER A 811 -14.30 6.48 -17.30
C SER A 811 -15.76 6.12 -16.97
N GLY A 812 -16.50 5.60 -17.95
CA GLY A 812 -17.97 5.55 -17.89
C GLY A 812 -18.65 6.87 -18.32
N THR A 813 -17.92 7.79 -18.96
CA THR A 813 -18.45 9.04 -19.53
C THR A 813 -18.15 9.10 -21.03
N TRP A 814 -19.04 9.70 -21.82
CA TRP A 814 -18.91 9.74 -23.29
C TRP A 814 -18.10 10.93 -23.84
N ALA A 815 -17.86 11.95 -23.02
CA ALA A 815 -17.15 13.18 -23.39
C ALA A 815 -15.83 12.97 -24.17
N ARG A 816 -15.10 11.87 -23.92
CA ARG A 816 -13.84 11.58 -24.63
C ARG A 816 -13.98 11.14 -26.10
N TYR A 817 -15.19 10.86 -26.56
CA TYR A 817 -15.48 10.38 -27.92
C TYR A 817 -16.25 11.41 -28.75
N GLU A 818 -16.76 12.46 -28.12
CA GLU A 818 -17.59 13.49 -28.75
C GLU A 818 -16.80 14.79 -28.99
N GLU A 819 -15.90 15.15 -28.06
CA GLU A 819 -15.17 16.43 -28.11
C GLU A 819 -13.66 16.29 -27.84
N LEU A 820 -12.89 17.22 -28.41
CA LEU A 820 -11.46 17.37 -28.11
C LEU A 820 -11.26 17.92 -26.68
N PRO A 821 -10.30 17.39 -25.91
CA PRO A 821 -10.05 17.86 -24.56
C PRO A 821 -9.47 19.27 -24.53
N VAL A 822 -10.02 20.10 -23.64
CA VAL A 822 -9.62 21.48 -23.37
C VAL A 822 -8.13 21.53 -23.01
N PRO A 823 -7.28 22.21 -23.80
CA PRO A 823 -5.86 22.34 -23.50
C PRO A 823 -5.62 23.29 -22.31
N LEU A 824 -4.77 22.88 -21.38
CA LEU A 824 -4.36 23.64 -20.20
C LEU A 824 -2.90 24.10 -20.36
N ALA A 825 -2.70 25.42 -20.43
CA ALA A 825 -1.42 26.06 -20.74
C ALA A 825 -0.98 27.01 -19.63
N GLY A 826 0.33 27.17 -19.43
CA GLY A 826 0.88 28.23 -18.58
C GLY A 826 0.65 29.62 -19.18
N GLN A 827 0.67 29.70 -20.52
CA GLN A 827 0.40 30.93 -21.27
C GLN A 827 -1.05 31.44 -21.12
N PHE A 828 -1.96 30.60 -20.62
CA PHE A 828 -3.36 30.96 -20.35
C PHE A 828 -3.63 31.39 -18.90
N VAL A 829 -2.66 31.27 -17.99
CA VAL A 829 -2.75 31.79 -16.63
C VAL A 829 -2.73 33.34 -16.68
N SER A 830 -3.32 34.00 -15.69
CA SER A 830 -3.27 35.46 -15.56
C SER A 830 -2.49 35.84 -14.28
N PRO A 831 -1.31 36.49 -14.38
CA PRO A 831 -0.53 36.74 -15.61
C PRO A 831 0.06 35.45 -16.21
N PRO A 832 0.46 35.44 -17.50
CA PRO A 832 0.99 34.25 -18.17
C PRO A 832 2.25 33.68 -17.49
N LEU A 833 2.27 32.36 -17.30
CA LEU A 833 3.35 31.67 -16.61
C LEU A 833 4.21 30.84 -17.57
N GLN A 834 5.53 31.10 -17.51
CA GLN A 834 6.55 30.34 -18.21
C GLN A 834 6.88 29.03 -17.44
N THR A 835 6.09 27.99 -17.68
CA THR A 835 6.27 26.64 -17.13
C THR A 835 6.56 25.60 -18.22
N GLY A 836 7.19 24.49 -17.83
CA GLY A 836 7.32 23.30 -18.66
C GLY A 836 6.12 22.33 -18.50
N SER A 837 5.20 22.63 -17.59
CA SER A 837 4.01 21.84 -17.32
C SER A 837 2.89 22.13 -18.33
N ALA A 838 2.13 21.09 -18.66
CA ALA A 838 1.00 21.18 -19.56
C ALA A 838 -0.10 20.20 -19.11
N GLY A 839 -1.31 20.37 -19.63
CA GLY A 839 -2.40 19.44 -19.37
C GLY A 839 -3.50 19.51 -20.43
N HIS A 840 -4.47 18.62 -20.30
CA HIS A 840 -5.77 18.80 -20.93
C HIS A 840 -6.89 18.25 -20.05
N ALA A 841 -8.15 18.59 -20.36
CA ALA A 841 -9.30 18.12 -19.61
C ALA A 841 -10.51 17.82 -20.50
N TRP A 842 -11.22 16.74 -20.17
CA TRP A 842 -12.60 16.54 -20.58
C TRP A 842 -13.52 16.96 -19.44
N VAL A 843 -14.53 17.77 -19.75
CA VAL A 843 -15.53 18.23 -18.80
C VAL A 843 -16.90 18.10 -19.47
N SER A 844 -17.90 17.58 -18.76
CA SER A 844 -19.24 17.31 -19.31
C SER A 844 -20.30 17.35 -18.24
N LEU A 845 -21.54 17.61 -18.61
CA LEU A 845 -22.70 17.55 -17.72
C LEU A 845 -23.51 16.26 -17.99
N ASP A 846 -24.02 15.62 -16.93
CA ASP A 846 -24.95 14.50 -17.08
C ASP A 846 -26.43 14.96 -17.14
N GLU A 847 -27.35 14.02 -17.37
CA GLU A 847 -28.81 14.28 -17.43
C GLU A 847 -29.39 14.85 -16.12
N HIS A 848 -28.64 14.82 -15.02
CA HIS A 848 -28.99 15.38 -13.70
C HIS A 848 -28.20 16.65 -13.39
N CYS A 849 -27.54 17.25 -14.39
CA CYS A 849 -26.71 18.45 -14.29
C CYS A 849 -25.51 18.33 -13.33
N HIS A 850 -25.01 17.12 -13.04
CA HIS A 850 -23.73 16.98 -12.36
C HIS A 850 -22.56 17.17 -13.34
N LEU A 851 -21.53 17.89 -12.91
CA LEU A 851 -20.32 18.12 -13.71
C LEU A 851 -19.32 16.97 -13.51
N HIS A 852 -19.13 16.16 -14.55
CA HIS A 852 -18.08 15.13 -14.61
C HIS A 852 -16.85 15.71 -15.29
N TYR A 853 -15.69 15.60 -14.62
CA TYR A 853 -14.43 16.12 -15.13
C TYR A 853 -13.32 15.07 -15.02
N GLN A 854 -12.41 15.11 -15.99
CA GLN A 854 -11.18 14.32 -15.99
C GLN A 854 -10.05 15.14 -16.61
N ILE A 855 -8.94 15.21 -15.89
CA ILE A 855 -7.81 16.09 -16.17
C ILE A 855 -6.55 15.23 -16.21
N VAL A 856 -5.75 15.39 -17.26
CA VAL A 856 -4.44 14.75 -17.41
C VAL A 856 -3.39 15.84 -17.52
N VAL A 857 -2.28 15.66 -16.81
CA VAL A 857 -1.23 16.67 -16.64
C VAL A 857 0.16 16.05 -16.74
N THR A 858 1.08 16.77 -17.37
CA THR A 858 2.49 16.40 -17.54
C THR A 858 3.39 17.58 -17.14
N GLY A 859 4.68 17.31 -16.88
CA GLY A 859 5.64 18.30 -16.40
C GLY A 859 5.51 18.77 -14.93
N LEU A 860 4.36 18.59 -14.28
CA LEU A 860 4.14 19.00 -12.87
C LEU A 860 5.18 18.36 -11.91
N GLY A 861 6.10 19.17 -11.39
CA GLY A 861 6.97 18.79 -10.27
C GLY A 861 8.23 17.97 -10.61
N ARG A 862 8.95 18.27 -11.70
CA ARG A 862 10.29 17.69 -11.97
C ARG A 862 11.44 18.66 -11.68
N ALA A 863 11.80 18.77 -10.39
CA ALA A 863 13.15 19.09 -9.94
C ALA A 863 13.34 18.56 -8.51
N GLU A 864 14.35 17.70 -8.32
CA GLU A 864 14.97 17.30 -7.03
C GLU A 864 14.14 16.46 -6.02
N ASP A 865 12.82 16.63 -5.88
CA ASP A 865 11.99 15.89 -4.90
C ASP A 865 11.56 14.47 -5.33
N ALA A 866 12.46 13.70 -5.96
CA ALA A 866 12.22 12.30 -6.36
C ALA A 866 12.29 11.28 -5.19
N THR A 867 12.02 11.73 -3.95
CA THR A 867 12.12 10.95 -2.71
C THR A 867 10.76 10.44 -2.24
N LEU A 868 10.16 9.55 -3.02
CA LEU A 868 9.32 8.43 -2.56
C LEU A 868 8.19 8.73 -1.53
N ASN A 869 7.60 9.92 -1.54
CA ASN A 869 6.44 10.29 -0.74
C ASN A 869 5.27 10.70 -1.62
N ALA A 870 4.06 10.20 -1.31
CA ALA A 870 2.82 10.51 -2.02
C ALA A 870 2.31 11.92 -1.68
N HIS A 871 3.04 12.95 -2.09
CA HIS A 871 2.63 14.34 -1.94
C HIS A 871 1.70 14.77 -3.07
N LEU A 872 0.70 15.59 -2.70
CA LEU A 872 -0.22 16.24 -3.62
C LEU A 872 0.56 17.16 -4.57
N HIS A 873 0.64 16.83 -5.85
CA HIS A 873 1.42 17.61 -6.83
C HIS A 873 0.76 18.97 -7.16
N GLY A 874 -0.56 19.03 -7.06
CA GLY A 874 -1.37 20.23 -7.25
C GLY A 874 -2.85 19.95 -7.02
N PHE A 875 -3.69 20.96 -7.16
CA PHE A 875 -5.15 20.86 -7.10
C PHE A 875 -5.78 21.56 -8.30
N ALA A 876 -6.91 21.03 -8.78
CA ALA A 876 -7.69 21.66 -9.82
C ALA A 876 -8.77 22.58 -9.22
N GLU A 877 -9.09 23.66 -9.90
CA GLU A 877 -10.07 24.67 -9.52
C GLU A 877 -10.90 25.01 -10.76
N LEU A 878 -12.23 25.05 -10.63
CA LEU A 878 -13.11 25.62 -11.64
C LEU A 878 -13.49 27.02 -11.17
N GLY A 879 -13.25 28.04 -12.00
CA GLY A 879 -13.49 29.44 -11.67
C GLY A 879 -14.09 30.25 -12.81
N GLU A 880 -14.47 31.47 -12.49
CA GLU A 880 -15.24 32.36 -13.36
C GLU A 880 -14.46 33.64 -13.64
N VAL A 881 -14.49 34.13 -14.88
CA VAL A 881 -13.94 35.44 -15.23
C VAL A 881 -14.99 36.52 -14.97
N SER A 882 -15.02 37.04 -13.74
CA SER A 882 -15.81 38.22 -13.35
C SER A 882 -14.99 39.51 -13.57
N GLU A 883 -15.64 40.60 -14.01
CA GLU A 883 -15.02 41.95 -14.06
C GLU A 883 -14.77 42.54 -12.66
N SER A 884 -15.43 42.02 -11.63
CA SER A 884 -15.16 42.37 -10.23
C SER A 884 -14.01 41.54 -9.67
N SER A 885 -13.18 42.15 -8.81
CA SER A 885 -11.85 41.65 -8.41
C SER A 885 -11.83 40.47 -7.43
N GLN A 886 -12.88 39.63 -7.41
CA GLN A 886 -12.93 38.37 -6.66
C GLN A 886 -13.30 37.24 -7.63
N GLU A 887 -12.30 36.47 -8.09
CA GLU A 887 -12.52 35.22 -8.83
C GLU A 887 -13.13 34.19 -7.85
N HIS A 888 -14.44 33.87 -7.95
CA HIS A 888 -14.99 32.70 -7.26
C HIS A 888 -14.36 31.42 -7.82
N LYS A 889 -13.88 30.54 -6.94
CA LYS A 889 -13.19 29.29 -7.32
C LYS A 889 -13.76 28.11 -6.55
N ARG A 890 -14.31 27.15 -7.28
CA ARG A 890 -14.73 25.85 -6.77
C ARG A 890 -13.54 24.89 -6.80
N LEU A 891 -13.04 24.54 -5.62
CA LEU A 891 -11.98 23.55 -5.47
C LEU A 891 -12.46 22.16 -5.94
N LEU A 892 -11.72 21.55 -6.86
CA LEU A 892 -11.93 20.18 -7.32
C LEU A 892 -10.97 19.22 -6.60
N LYS A 893 -10.96 17.96 -7.02
CA LYS A 893 -10.06 16.94 -6.45
C LYS A 893 -8.59 17.20 -6.77
N GLY A 894 -7.74 16.92 -5.78
CA GLY A 894 -6.29 16.98 -5.89
C GLY A 894 -5.62 15.87 -6.73
N PHE A 895 -4.44 16.16 -7.28
CA PHE A 895 -3.67 15.25 -8.13
C PHE A 895 -2.76 14.30 -7.33
N TYR A 896 -2.97 12.99 -7.53
CA TYR A 896 -2.11 11.92 -7.04
C TYR A 896 -1.48 11.21 -8.27
N GLY A 897 -0.39 11.77 -8.76
CA GLY A 897 0.18 11.44 -10.07
C GLY A 897 -0.29 12.39 -11.17
N SER A 898 -0.35 11.91 -12.42
CA SER A 898 -0.65 12.69 -13.63
C SER A 898 -2.13 12.78 -14.01
N GLU A 899 -3.05 12.26 -13.19
CA GLU A 899 -4.49 12.22 -13.48
C GLU A 899 -5.32 12.66 -12.27
N ALA A 900 -6.37 13.46 -12.52
CA ALA A 900 -7.45 13.73 -11.57
C ALA A 900 -8.81 13.54 -12.26
N GLN A 901 -9.72 12.80 -11.63
CA GLN A 901 -11.10 12.63 -12.10
C GLN A 901 -12.11 12.71 -10.94
N GLY A 902 -13.31 13.19 -11.25
CA GLY A 902 -14.39 13.31 -10.27
C GLY A 902 -15.72 13.79 -10.86
N SER A 903 -16.72 13.90 -9.99
CA SER A 903 -18.04 14.44 -10.30
C SER A 903 -18.40 15.48 -9.24
N VAL A 904 -18.68 16.71 -9.65
CA VAL A 904 -19.19 17.76 -8.77
C VAL A 904 -20.71 17.75 -8.83
N LYS A 905 -21.34 17.71 -7.66
CA LYS A 905 -22.78 17.90 -7.49
C LYS A 905 -23.02 19.32 -6.97
N ASP A 906 -24.24 19.80 -7.18
CA ASP A 906 -24.71 21.08 -6.63
C ASP A 906 -23.80 22.25 -7.08
N LEU A 907 -23.71 22.46 -8.39
CA LEU A 907 -23.11 23.67 -8.97
C LEU A 907 -24.05 24.85 -8.80
N GLU A 908 -23.49 26.03 -8.64
CA GLU A 908 -24.24 27.28 -8.53
C GLU A 908 -24.80 27.70 -9.91
N ALA A 909 -25.95 28.38 -9.91
CA ALA A 909 -26.65 28.76 -11.14
C ALA A 909 -25.81 29.68 -12.04
N GLU A 910 -25.05 30.60 -11.42
CA GLU A 910 -24.13 31.53 -12.10
C GLU A 910 -23.02 30.76 -12.86
N LEU A 911 -22.47 29.71 -12.26
CA LEU A 911 -21.46 28.85 -12.88
C LEU A 911 -21.98 28.07 -14.09
N PHE A 912 -23.24 27.64 -14.08
CA PHE A 912 -23.87 27.03 -15.27
C PHE A 912 -23.97 28.04 -16.42
N GLY A 913 -24.25 29.31 -16.13
CA GLY A 913 -24.23 30.40 -17.10
C GLY A 913 -22.83 30.69 -17.63
N HIS A 914 -21.80 30.70 -16.77
CA HIS A 914 -20.41 30.86 -17.20
C HIS A 914 -19.90 29.69 -18.06
N LEU A 915 -20.35 28.46 -17.81
CA LEU A 915 -20.10 27.30 -18.68
C LEU A 915 -20.82 27.47 -20.04
N ASN A 916 -22.07 27.94 -20.02
CA ASN A 916 -22.88 28.18 -21.23
C ASN A 916 -22.30 29.32 -22.10
N GLN A 917 -21.71 30.34 -21.47
CA GLN A 917 -21.07 31.48 -22.13
C GLN A 917 -19.60 31.24 -22.52
N GLY A 918 -18.96 30.19 -21.98
CA GLY A 918 -17.53 29.91 -22.19
C GLY A 918 -16.56 30.79 -21.38
N THR A 919 -17.08 31.55 -20.41
CA THR A 919 -16.32 32.43 -19.51
C THR A 919 -15.84 31.72 -18.24
N ALA A 920 -16.21 30.45 -18.05
CA ALA A 920 -15.61 29.58 -17.04
C ALA A 920 -14.20 29.13 -17.46
N PHE A 921 -13.33 28.87 -16.48
CA PHE A 921 -12.00 28.31 -16.70
C PHE A 921 -11.67 27.20 -15.70
N LEU A 922 -10.94 26.20 -16.18
CA LEU A 922 -10.31 25.19 -15.37
C LEU A 922 -8.84 25.58 -15.14
N GLN A 923 -8.41 25.61 -13.89
CA GLN A 923 -7.04 25.93 -13.49
C GLN A 923 -6.46 24.79 -12.66
N VAL A 924 -5.16 24.50 -12.83
CA VAL A 924 -4.40 23.63 -11.93
C VAL A 924 -3.35 24.48 -11.23
N SER A 925 -3.39 24.48 -9.90
CA SER A 925 -2.55 25.28 -9.01
C SER A 925 -1.60 24.35 -8.23
N THR A 926 -0.35 24.76 -8.05
CA THR A 926 0.69 23.96 -7.35
C THR A 926 1.26 24.70 -6.16
N LYS A 927 2.05 24.01 -5.32
CA LYS A 927 2.72 24.65 -4.17
C LYS A 927 3.70 25.76 -4.58
N LEU A 928 4.31 25.65 -5.76
CA LEU A 928 5.20 26.67 -6.32
C LEU A 928 4.41 27.81 -6.98
N ASN A 929 3.28 27.48 -7.61
CA ASN A 929 2.44 28.41 -8.36
C ASN A 929 1.00 28.40 -7.80
N PRO A 930 0.76 29.00 -6.61
CA PRO A 930 -0.53 28.92 -5.93
C PRO A 930 -1.64 29.75 -6.61
N HIS A 931 -1.27 30.69 -7.49
CA HIS A 931 -2.21 31.46 -8.30
C HIS A 931 -2.62 30.76 -9.61
N GLY A 932 -2.07 29.56 -9.87
CA GLY A 932 -2.26 28.80 -11.10
C GLY A 932 -0.92 28.49 -11.77
N GLU A 933 -0.74 27.24 -12.20
CA GLU A 933 0.40 26.83 -13.02
C GLU A 933 0.00 26.66 -14.50
N ILE A 934 -1.20 26.12 -14.75
CA ILE A 934 -1.80 25.97 -16.07
C ILE A 934 -3.31 26.27 -15.98
N ARG A 935 -3.87 26.92 -17.00
CA ARG A 935 -5.31 27.29 -17.10
C ARG A 935 -5.85 26.92 -18.49
N GLY A 936 -7.15 26.73 -18.65
CA GLY A 936 -7.84 26.66 -19.94
C GLY A 936 -9.32 27.03 -19.81
N SER A 937 -9.91 27.64 -20.85
CA SER A 937 -11.33 28.03 -20.88
C SER A 937 -12.22 26.80 -21.13
N VAL A 938 -13.34 26.73 -20.41
CA VAL A 938 -14.32 25.64 -20.49
C VAL A 938 -15.64 26.22 -20.97
N HIS A 939 -16.13 25.69 -22.09
CA HIS A 939 -17.45 26.00 -22.64
C HIS A 939 -18.24 24.69 -22.75
N ILE A 940 -19.40 24.64 -22.10
CA ILE A 940 -20.32 23.50 -22.16
C ILE A 940 -21.73 24.08 -22.35
N PRO A 941 -22.29 24.04 -23.57
CA PRO A 941 -23.66 24.51 -23.81
C PRO A 941 -24.63 23.65 -23.01
N ASN A 942 -25.48 24.29 -22.21
CA ASN A 942 -26.34 23.57 -21.27
C ASN A 942 -27.68 24.28 -21.04
N THR A 943 -28.67 23.52 -20.59
CA THR A 943 -30.00 24.01 -20.18
C THR A 943 -30.22 23.87 -18.67
N CYS A 944 -29.14 23.68 -17.90
CA CYS A 944 -29.20 23.43 -16.46
C CYS A 944 -29.54 24.69 -15.64
N GLU A 945 -29.32 25.88 -16.20
CA GLU A 945 -29.83 27.16 -15.66
C GLU A 945 -31.37 27.16 -15.56
N THR A 946 -32.07 26.52 -16.50
CA THR A 946 -33.54 26.51 -16.60
C THR A 946 -34.18 25.33 -15.86
N GLY A 947 -33.83 25.15 -14.59
CA GLY A 947 -34.23 24.04 -13.70
C GLY A 947 -35.73 23.87 -13.39
N SER A 948 -36.64 24.44 -14.18
CA SER A 948 -38.02 23.99 -14.32
C SER A 948 -38.14 23.15 -15.59
N VAL A 949 -37.98 21.82 -15.46
CA VAL A 949 -38.16 20.90 -16.60
C VAL A 949 -39.60 21.02 -17.12
N PRO A 950 -39.82 21.27 -18.43
CA PRO A 950 -41.16 21.27 -19.00
C PRO A 950 -41.70 19.84 -19.05
N LEU A 951 -42.67 19.54 -18.19
CA LEU A 951 -43.46 18.31 -18.30
C LEU A 951 -44.29 18.37 -19.59
N SER A 952 -44.24 17.28 -20.36
CA SER A 952 -45.08 17.09 -21.55
C SER A 952 -46.57 17.09 -21.17
N PRO A 953 -47.44 17.73 -21.97
CA PRO A 953 -48.84 17.92 -21.58
C PRO A 953 -49.67 16.65 -21.84
N ASP A 954 -49.99 15.92 -20.78
CA ASP A 954 -51.27 15.22 -20.63
C ASP A 954 -51.50 14.88 -19.14
N GLU A 955 -52.02 15.87 -18.42
CA GLU A 955 -53.00 15.77 -17.30
C GLU A 955 -53.09 17.14 -16.59
N THR A 956 -53.90 18.01 -17.20
CA THR A 956 -54.57 19.18 -16.60
C THR A 956 -55.26 18.80 -15.27
N GLU A 957 -55.49 19.63 -14.26
CA GLU A 957 -55.41 21.09 -14.14
C GLU A 957 -55.58 21.43 -12.64
N PHE A 958 -54.71 22.25 -12.02
CA PHE A 958 -55.04 23.56 -11.45
C PHE A 958 -53.87 24.12 -10.63
N ASP A 959 -53.78 25.45 -10.66
CA ASP A 959 -52.56 26.22 -10.45
C ASP A 959 -52.67 27.11 -9.18
N TYR A 960 -51.57 27.80 -8.89
CA TYR A 960 -51.45 29.05 -8.13
C TYR A 960 -51.28 29.07 -6.59
N GLU A 961 -50.05 29.45 -6.24
CA GLU A 961 -49.66 30.58 -5.36
C GLU A 961 -49.29 30.39 -3.87
N VAL A 962 -47.96 30.48 -3.64
CA VAL A 962 -47.19 31.35 -2.71
C VAL A 962 -47.78 31.76 -1.33
N TYR A 963 -46.86 31.83 -0.34
CA TYR A 963 -46.99 32.32 1.04
C TYR A 963 -47.63 31.38 2.09
N GLU A 964 -46.78 30.77 2.91
CA GLU A 964 -46.78 30.98 4.37
C GLU A 964 -45.57 30.28 5.03
N GLU A 965 -44.65 31.06 5.61
CA GLU A 965 -43.95 30.57 6.81
C GLU A 965 -45.00 30.38 7.94
N THR A 966 -44.70 29.52 8.92
CA THR A 966 -45.52 29.27 10.13
C THR A 966 -46.89 28.58 9.96
N ARG A 967 -46.88 27.31 9.52
CA ARG A 967 -47.84 26.31 10.04
C ARG A 967 -47.13 25.11 10.66
N GLN A 968 -47.55 24.75 11.87
CA GLN A 968 -47.11 23.53 12.54
C GLN A 968 -47.61 22.32 11.74
N ARG A 969 -46.73 21.34 11.47
CA ARG A 969 -47.14 20.05 10.90
C ARG A 969 -48.14 19.37 11.84
N ASP A 970 -49.15 18.75 11.25
CA ASP A 970 -50.22 18.04 11.96
C ASP A 970 -49.63 16.98 12.93
N PRO A 971 -50.02 16.95 14.23
CA PRO A 971 -49.50 16.00 15.21
C PRO A 971 -49.60 14.53 14.80
N GLU A 972 -50.59 14.15 13.98
CA GLU A 972 -50.76 12.77 13.50
C GLU A 972 -49.72 12.35 12.45
N ASP A 973 -49.20 13.28 11.64
CA ASP A 973 -48.15 12.98 10.67
C ASP A 973 -46.76 12.98 11.32
N LEU A 974 -46.55 13.81 12.35
CA LEU A 974 -45.35 13.75 13.17
C LEU A 974 -45.21 12.40 13.90
N ARG A 975 -46.32 11.78 14.32
CA ARG A 975 -46.33 10.42 14.91
C ARG A 975 -45.92 9.32 13.91
N LYS A 976 -46.09 9.57 12.60
CA LYS A 976 -45.74 8.60 11.53
C LYS A 976 -44.32 8.77 11.02
N ASP A 977 -43.66 9.93 11.17
CA ASP A 977 -42.26 10.10 10.76
C ASP A 977 -41.31 9.34 11.71
N PRO A 978 -40.62 8.27 11.23
CA PRO A 978 -39.73 7.50 12.07
C PRO A 978 -38.46 8.26 12.49
N ARG A 979 -38.29 9.53 12.15
CA ARG A 979 -37.14 10.39 12.52
C ARG A 979 -37.48 11.51 13.51
N ALA A 980 -38.75 11.70 13.85
CA ALA A 980 -39.19 12.70 14.83
C ALA A 980 -38.69 12.37 16.26
N CYS A 981 -38.49 13.39 17.08
CA CYS A 981 -38.03 13.28 18.47
C CYS A 981 -39.15 13.62 19.45
N TYR A 982 -39.11 13.08 20.67
CA TYR A 982 -40.06 13.42 21.74
C TYR A 982 -39.33 14.10 22.89
N PHE A 983 -39.82 15.27 23.30
CA PHE A 983 -39.21 16.09 24.34
C PHE A 983 -40.25 16.93 25.08
N GLU A 984 -40.16 17.02 26.42
CA GLU A 984 -41.06 17.84 27.26
C GLU A 984 -42.56 17.66 26.94
N GLY A 985 -42.98 16.44 26.61
CA GLY A 985 -44.38 16.14 26.27
C GLY A 985 -44.79 16.44 24.82
N GLN A 986 -43.93 17.04 24.00
CA GLN A 986 -44.22 17.41 22.61
C GLN A 986 -43.39 16.58 21.61
N LEU A 987 -44.00 16.24 20.46
CA LEU A 987 -43.27 15.68 19.32
C LEU A 987 -42.64 16.81 18.49
N ARG A 988 -41.38 16.63 18.09
CA ARG A 988 -40.55 17.61 17.39
C ARG A 988 -40.05 17.02 16.07
N ALA A 989 -40.19 17.76 14.97
CA ALA A 989 -39.76 17.32 13.65
C ALA A 989 -38.23 17.15 13.58
N HIS A 990 -37.74 16.22 12.76
CA HIS A 990 -36.31 16.13 12.48
C HIS A 990 -35.79 17.45 11.87
N GLY A 991 -34.70 17.99 12.43
CA GLY A 991 -34.12 19.28 12.06
C GLY A 991 -34.62 20.47 12.88
N SER A 992 -35.73 20.33 13.62
CA SER A 992 -36.25 21.43 14.45
C SER A 992 -35.33 21.80 15.61
N ARG A 993 -35.34 23.08 15.99
CA ARG A 993 -34.63 23.67 17.13
C ARG A 993 -35.60 24.47 18.00
N TRP A 994 -35.47 24.42 19.32
CA TRP A 994 -36.32 25.12 20.30
C TRP A 994 -35.57 25.32 21.63
N ALA A 995 -35.97 26.29 22.46
CA ALA A 995 -35.46 26.38 23.83
C ALA A 995 -36.30 25.48 24.76
N PRO A 996 -35.72 24.73 25.72
CA PRO A 996 -36.45 23.88 26.64
C PRO A 996 -37.28 24.71 27.62
N ASP A 997 -38.42 24.17 28.08
CA ASP A 997 -39.30 24.89 29.00
C ASP A 997 -38.69 25.09 30.40
N TYR A 998 -37.80 24.21 30.85
CA TYR A 998 -37.07 24.39 32.12
C TYR A 998 -35.96 25.46 32.05
N ASP A 999 -35.45 25.79 30.86
CA ASP A 999 -34.39 26.79 30.66
C ASP A 999 -34.53 27.49 29.29
N ARG A 1000 -35.58 28.30 29.19
CA ARG A 1000 -35.91 29.06 27.97
C ARG A 1000 -34.89 30.15 27.61
N LYS A 1001 -33.94 30.47 28.49
CA LYS A 1001 -33.03 31.63 28.34
C LYS A 1001 -31.58 31.22 28.12
N CYS A 1002 -31.13 30.10 28.70
CA CYS A 1002 -29.74 29.66 28.67
C CYS A 1002 -29.52 28.28 28.01
N SER A 1003 -30.51 27.67 27.36
CA SER A 1003 -30.35 26.39 26.66
C SER A 1003 -31.07 26.35 25.31
N VAL A 1004 -30.53 25.61 24.33
CA VAL A 1004 -31.19 25.36 23.03
C VAL A 1004 -31.11 23.87 22.68
N CYS A 1005 -32.27 23.28 22.40
CA CYS A 1005 -32.48 21.90 22.00
C CYS A 1005 -32.66 21.75 20.48
N SER A 1006 -32.25 20.61 19.93
CA SER A 1006 -32.45 20.24 18.52
C SER A 1006 -32.78 18.76 18.34
N CYS A 1007 -33.53 18.41 17.28
CA CYS A 1007 -33.96 17.05 16.98
C CYS A 1007 -33.19 16.42 15.81
N GLN A 1008 -32.35 15.41 16.09
CA GLN A 1008 -31.57 14.68 15.09
C GLN A 1008 -31.88 13.18 15.13
N LYS A 1009 -32.63 12.67 14.12
CA LYS A 1009 -32.96 11.25 13.93
C LYS A 1009 -33.40 10.57 15.24
N ARG A 1010 -34.54 11.02 15.81
CA ARG A 1010 -35.09 10.68 17.15
C ARG A 1010 -34.35 11.20 18.38
N THR A 1011 -33.08 11.57 18.27
CA THR A 1011 -32.29 12.04 19.43
C THR A 1011 -32.48 13.53 19.66
N VAL A 1012 -32.75 13.94 20.90
CA VAL A 1012 -32.77 15.34 21.30
C VAL A 1012 -31.41 15.71 21.87
N ILE A 1013 -30.82 16.79 21.38
CA ILE A 1013 -29.53 17.32 21.85
C ILE A 1013 -29.79 18.74 22.34
N CYS A 1014 -29.55 19.01 23.63
CA CYS A 1014 -29.73 20.32 24.25
C CYS A 1014 -28.40 20.86 24.75
N ASP A 1015 -27.97 21.99 24.19
CA ASP A 1015 -26.71 22.63 24.50
C ASP A 1015 -26.94 23.93 25.30
N PRO A 1016 -26.21 24.16 26.42
CA PRO A 1016 -26.29 25.40 27.17
C PRO A 1016 -25.54 26.54 26.46
N ILE A 1017 -26.08 27.76 26.58
CA ILE A 1017 -25.51 28.99 26.05
C ILE A 1017 -24.32 29.41 26.92
N VAL A 1018 -23.11 29.26 26.39
CA VAL A 1018 -21.86 29.61 27.08
C VAL A 1018 -21.49 31.07 26.80
N CYS A 1019 -21.50 31.89 27.84
CA CYS A 1019 -21.18 33.32 27.76
C CYS A 1019 -19.67 33.59 27.66
N GLN A 1020 -19.30 34.65 26.94
CA GLN A 1020 -17.91 35.13 26.91
C GLN A 1020 -17.56 35.89 28.21
N PRO A 1021 -16.34 35.73 28.75
CA PRO A 1021 -15.90 36.47 29.94
C PRO A 1021 -15.68 37.95 29.61
N LEU A 1022 -16.33 38.83 30.38
CA LEU A 1022 -16.26 40.28 30.20
C LEU A 1022 -15.16 40.92 31.04
N ASN A 1023 -14.35 41.75 30.41
CA ASN A 1023 -13.29 42.54 31.06
C ASN A 1023 -13.79 43.96 31.38
N CYS A 1024 -14.59 44.09 32.45
CA CYS A 1024 -15.05 45.38 32.97
C CYS A 1024 -15.20 45.33 34.50
N THR A 1025 -15.13 46.49 35.14
CA THR A 1025 -15.06 46.59 36.62
C THR A 1025 -16.38 46.31 37.32
N GLN A 1026 -17.52 46.48 36.65
CA GLN A 1026 -18.83 46.01 37.10
C GLN A 1026 -19.61 45.43 35.92
N THR A 1027 -20.23 44.28 36.16
CA THR A 1027 -21.11 43.57 35.22
C THR A 1027 -22.55 43.59 35.73
N ILE A 1028 -23.50 43.74 34.80
CA ILE A 1028 -24.95 43.76 35.05
C ILE A 1028 -25.58 42.57 34.33
N GLN A 1029 -26.34 41.76 35.07
CA GLN A 1029 -27.14 40.66 34.50
C GLN A 1029 -28.49 41.23 34.06
N LEU A 1030 -28.76 41.27 32.74
CA LEU A 1030 -30.04 41.74 32.22
C LEU A 1030 -31.13 40.65 32.36
N PRO A 1031 -32.38 40.98 32.76
CA PRO A 1031 -33.40 39.97 33.07
C PRO A 1031 -33.73 38.99 31.95
N ASP A 1032 -33.58 39.39 30.68
CA ASP A 1032 -34.01 38.63 29.50
C ASP A 1032 -32.86 38.12 28.62
N GLN A 1033 -31.63 38.12 29.14
CA GLN A 1033 -30.47 37.57 28.44
C GLN A 1033 -29.67 36.62 29.35
N CYS A 1034 -29.17 35.51 28.79
CA CYS A 1034 -28.36 34.55 29.56
C CYS A 1034 -27.05 35.16 30.08
N CYS A 1035 -26.48 36.10 29.31
CA CYS A 1035 -25.15 36.63 29.56
C CYS A 1035 -25.21 38.03 30.20
N PRO A 1036 -24.35 38.32 31.20
CA PRO A 1036 -24.20 39.68 31.72
C PRO A 1036 -23.56 40.61 30.68
N VAL A 1037 -23.64 41.91 30.93
CA VAL A 1037 -23.08 43.01 30.12
C VAL A 1037 -22.32 44.01 31.01
N CYS A 1038 -21.48 44.86 30.41
CA CYS A 1038 -20.70 45.87 31.13
C CYS A 1038 -21.46 47.19 31.33
N GLU A 1039 -21.23 47.88 32.46
CA GLU A 1039 -21.80 49.21 32.71
C GLU A 1039 -20.90 50.33 32.15
N GLU A 1040 -21.42 51.14 31.22
CA GLU A 1040 -20.66 52.24 30.59
C GLU A 1040 -20.73 53.55 31.37
N LYS A 1041 -19.58 54.16 31.65
CA LYS A 1041 -19.49 55.53 32.20
C LYS A 1041 -19.55 56.57 31.08
N LYS A 1042 -20.52 57.49 31.16
CA LYS A 1042 -20.65 58.66 30.28
C LYS A 1042 -19.77 59.81 30.76
N GLU A 1043 -18.85 60.28 29.92
CA GLU A 1043 -18.42 61.68 29.91
C GLU A 1043 -18.37 62.24 28.48
N THR A 1044 -18.50 63.56 28.37
CA THR A 1044 -19.06 64.28 27.22
C THR A 1044 -18.03 65.13 26.47
N LYS A 1045 -18.12 65.14 25.12
CA LYS A 1045 -18.12 66.32 24.19
C LYS A 1045 -17.00 67.37 24.30
N GLU A 1046 -16.51 68.04 23.26
CA GLU A 1046 -16.89 68.34 21.85
C GLU A 1046 -15.54 68.65 21.11
N ASP A 1047 -15.30 68.58 19.79
CA ASP A 1047 -15.98 69.16 18.62
C ASP A 1047 -15.21 68.81 17.30
N LYS A 1048 -15.62 69.02 16.03
CA LYS A 1048 -16.95 69.19 15.35
C LYS A 1048 -16.79 69.00 13.80
N ARG A 1049 -17.29 67.88 13.22
CA ARG A 1049 -17.78 67.75 11.80
C ARG A 1049 -16.76 67.93 10.64
N LEU A 1050 -16.95 67.41 9.42
CA LEU A 1050 -17.91 66.52 8.73
C LEU A 1050 -17.04 65.72 7.71
N GLU A 1051 -17.25 64.45 7.37
CA GLU A 1051 -18.32 63.89 6.53
C GLU A 1051 -18.48 62.37 6.76
N ARG A 1052 -19.63 61.81 6.36
CA ARG A 1052 -19.89 60.35 6.33
C ARG A 1052 -19.73 59.83 4.90
N PRO A 1053 -19.22 58.60 4.75
CA PRO A 1053 -19.94 57.62 3.95
C PRO A 1053 -20.33 56.37 4.76
N ARG A 1054 -21.65 56.10 4.75
CA ARG A 1054 -22.36 54.80 4.66
C ARG A 1054 -21.78 53.55 5.34
N LEU A 1055 -22.65 52.89 6.11
CA LEU A 1055 -22.50 51.52 6.61
C LEU A 1055 -22.05 50.55 5.50
N ALA A 1056 -21.13 49.65 5.85
CA ALA A 1056 -20.98 48.36 5.20
C ALA A 1056 -21.21 47.26 6.25
N ASN A 1057 -22.37 46.60 6.18
CA ASN A 1057 -22.62 45.37 6.94
C ASN A 1057 -21.85 44.21 6.28
N GLY A 1058 -20.53 44.20 6.42
CA GLY A 1058 -19.69 43.09 6.01
C GLY A 1058 -19.78 41.95 7.03
N GLY A 1059 -20.23 40.78 6.59
CA GLY A 1059 -20.11 39.53 7.33
C GLY A 1059 -19.34 38.51 6.50
N CYS A 1060 -18.64 37.61 7.17
CA CYS A 1060 -17.98 36.47 6.55
C CYS A 1060 -18.77 35.20 6.89
N TYR A 1061 -19.14 34.41 5.89
CA TYR A 1061 -19.79 33.12 6.09
C TYR A 1061 -18.73 32.04 6.35
N PHE A 1062 -18.94 31.17 7.34
CA PHE A 1062 -18.02 30.08 7.66
C PHE A 1062 -18.64 28.71 7.40
N ASP A 1063 -18.17 28.06 6.34
CA ASP A 1063 -18.76 26.82 5.80
C ASP A 1063 -18.67 25.62 6.77
N GLY A 1064 -17.70 25.64 7.70
CA GLY A 1064 -17.56 24.59 8.71
C GLY A 1064 -18.69 24.53 9.75
N ASP A 1065 -19.28 25.67 10.13
CA ASP A 1065 -20.38 25.75 11.10
C ASP A 1065 -21.69 26.31 10.52
N GLN A 1066 -21.71 26.55 9.20
CA GLN A 1066 -22.83 27.10 8.43
C GLN A 1066 -23.41 28.38 9.03
N SER A 1067 -22.55 29.31 9.49
CA SER A 1067 -23.00 30.54 10.13
C SER A 1067 -22.25 31.80 9.69
N TRP A 1068 -22.98 32.91 9.74
CA TRP A 1068 -22.47 34.25 9.44
C TRP A 1068 -21.78 34.86 10.65
N LYS A 1069 -20.59 35.43 10.45
CA LYS A 1069 -19.79 36.12 11.47
C LYS A 1069 -19.59 37.58 11.05
N ALA A 1070 -19.78 38.53 11.96
CA ALA A 1070 -19.65 39.95 11.64
C ALA A 1070 -18.19 40.37 11.39
N ALA A 1071 -17.97 41.42 10.58
CA ALA A 1071 -16.68 42.07 10.36
C ALA A 1071 -15.89 42.27 11.67
N GLY A 1072 -14.62 41.82 11.68
CA GLY A 1072 -13.70 41.95 12.82
C GLY A 1072 -13.85 40.87 13.90
N THR A 1073 -14.88 40.02 13.85
CA THR A 1073 -15.06 38.96 14.87
C THR A 1073 -13.98 37.88 14.77
N ARG A 1074 -13.57 37.34 15.93
CA ARG A 1074 -12.59 36.25 16.08
C ARG A 1074 -13.22 35.08 16.84
N TRP A 1075 -13.10 33.86 16.34
CA TRP A 1075 -13.70 32.65 16.94
C TRP A 1075 -12.87 31.39 16.71
N HIS A 1076 -13.12 30.35 17.50
CA HIS A 1076 -12.61 29.00 17.25
C HIS A 1076 -13.56 28.24 16.31
N PRO A 1077 -13.09 27.74 15.15
CA PRO A 1077 -13.96 27.11 14.16
C PRO A 1077 -14.52 25.78 14.68
N VAL A 1078 -15.77 25.49 14.33
CA VAL A 1078 -16.40 24.17 14.52
C VAL A 1078 -16.44 23.49 13.16
N VAL A 1079 -15.97 22.24 13.07
CA VAL A 1079 -15.94 21.49 11.80
C VAL A 1079 -16.44 20.07 12.03
N PRO A 1080 -17.59 19.65 11.48
CA PRO A 1080 -18.07 18.28 11.55
C PRO A 1080 -17.11 17.29 10.86
N PRO A 1081 -16.92 16.06 11.39
CA PRO A 1081 -17.42 15.51 12.66
C PRO A 1081 -16.54 15.82 13.89
N PHE A 1082 -15.56 16.72 13.78
CA PHE A 1082 -14.50 16.93 14.79
C PHE A 1082 -14.85 17.91 15.92
N GLY A 1083 -15.90 18.73 15.77
CA GLY A 1083 -16.34 19.68 16.80
C GLY A 1083 -15.50 20.97 16.84
N GLN A 1084 -15.48 21.66 17.99
CA GLN A 1084 -14.83 22.97 18.15
C GLN A 1084 -13.30 22.86 18.28
N ILE A 1085 -12.57 23.48 17.36
CA ILE A 1085 -11.11 23.42 17.29
C ILE A 1085 -10.48 24.59 18.05
N LYS A 1086 -10.22 24.41 19.34
CA LYS A 1086 -9.53 25.40 20.21
C LYS A 1086 -8.08 25.72 19.78
N CYS A 1087 -7.53 25.04 18.78
CA CYS A 1087 -6.17 25.25 18.26
C CYS A 1087 -6.05 26.24 17.08
N ALA A 1088 -7.17 26.77 16.56
CA ALA A 1088 -7.17 27.76 15.49
C ALA A 1088 -8.08 28.91 15.84
N ILE A 1089 -7.71 30.14 15.49
CA ILE A 1089 -8.54 31.35 15.64
C ILE A 1089 -8.82 31.88 14.24
N CYS A 1090 -10.09 31.80 13.85
CA CYS A 1090 -10.61 32.38 12.62
C CYS A 1090 -11.03 33.82 12.88
N THR A 1091 -10.70 34.72 11.95
CA THR A 1091 -10.98 36.16 12.01
C THR A 1091 -11.69 36.58 10.73
N CYS A 1092 -12.86 37.21 10.84
CA CYS A 1092 -13.56 37.79 9.69
C CYS A 1092 -12.94 39.15 9.35
N LYS A 1093 -12.28 39.29 8.19
CA LYS A 1093 -11.73 40.58 7.77
C LYS A 1093 -12.81 41.45 7.15
N GLY A 1094 -13.19 42.51 7.88
CA GLY A 1094 -14.30 43.40 7.51
C GLY A 1094 -14.19 44.15 6.19
N SER A 1095 -13.02 44.15 5.55
CA SER A 1095 -12.78 44.78 4.24
C SER A 1095 -12.78 43.80 3.06
N THR A 1096 -12.76 42.48 3.30
CA THR A 1096 -12.70 41.46 2.22
C THR A 1096 -13.78 40.38 2.30
N ALA A 1097 -14.58 40.35 3.37
CA ALA A 1097 -15.58 39.30 3.66
C ALA A 1097 -15.00 37.87 3.81
N GLU A 1098 -13.68 37.74 3.87
CA GLU A 1098 -12.98 36.45 4.00
C GLU A 1098 -12.74 36.07 5.46
N VAL A 1099 -12.82 34.76 5.72
CA VAL A 1099 -12.44 34.14 6.99
C VAL A 1099 -10.96 33.77 6.97
N HIS A 1100 -10.14 34.47 7.77
CA HIS A 1100 -8.72 34.16 7.92
C HIS A 1100 -8.45 33.40 9.22
N CYS A 1101 -8.07 32.12 9.12
CA CYS A 1101 -7.79 31.27 10.28
C CYS A 1101 -6.29 31.09 10.52
N GLU A 1102 -5.81 31.53 11.69
CA GLU A 1102 -4.43 31.33 12.13
C GLU A 1102 -4.36 30.24 13.22
N LYS A 1103 -3.23 29.52 13.28
CA LYS A 1103 -3.00 28.52 14.32
C LYS A 1103 -2.57 29.21 15.61
N VAL A 1104 -3.14 28.80 16.75
CA VAL A 1104 -2.77 29.33 18.07
C VAL A 1104 -1.29 29.05 18.34
N MET A 1105 -0.51 30.13 18.48
CA MET A 1105 0.89 30.09 18.89
C MET A 1105 0.98 29.94 20.40
N CYS A 1106 1.58 28.85 20.87
CA CYS A 1106 1.75 28.59 22.30
C CYS A 1106 3.00 29.31 22.84
N PRO A 1107 2.96 29.85 24.07
CA PRO A 1107 4.15 30.39 24.73
C PRO A 1107 5.25 29.32 24.85
N PRO A 1108 6.54 29.68 24.72
CA PRO A 1108 7.63 28.75 24.98
C PRO A 1108 7.62 28.33 26.46
N LEU A 1109 7.63 27.02 26.71
CA LEU A 1109 7.60 26.43 28.05
C LEU A 1109 9.00 25.93 28.42
N THR A 1110 9.47 26.28 29.61
CA THR A 1110 10.81 25.96 30.10
C THR A 1110 10.87 24.71 30.99
N CYS A 1111 9.73 24.09 31.29
CA CYS A 1111 9.65 22.87 32.11
C CYS A 1111 9.78 21.58 31.26
N SER A 1112 10.35 20.54 31.86
CA SER A 1112 10.65 19.26 31.22
C SER A 1112 9.44 18.32 31.05
N ASN A 1113 8.32 18.57 31.74
CA ASN A 1113 7.06 17.81 31.56
C ASN A 1113 5.82 18.73 31.51
N PRO A 1114 5.61 19.46 30.39
CA PRO A 1114 4.44 20.31 30.23
C PRO A 1114 3.19 19.48 29.94
N VAL A 1115 2.11 19.74 30.70
CA VAL A 1115 0.83 18.99 30.66
C VAL A 1115 -0.30 19.88 30.13
N ARG A 1116 -1.37 19.29 29.57
CA ARG A 1116 -2.58 20.05 29.24
C ARG A 1116 -3.53 20.01 30.43
N ALA A 1117 -4.07 21.16 30.82
CA ALA A 1117 -5.03 21.26 31.93
C ALA A 1117 -6.33 20.49 31.62
N SER A 1118 -6.85 20.60 30.39
CA SER A 1118 -7.91 19.73 29.87
C SER A 1118 -7.47 19.01 28.58
N PRO A 1119 -8.11 17.86 28.22
CA PRO A 1119 -7.83 17.16 26.96
C PRO A 1119 -8.07 18.00 25.70
N THR A 1120 -8.86 19.07 25.80
CA THR A 1120 -9.29 19.92 24.67
C THR A 1120 -8.40 21.13 24.43
N ASP A 1121 -7.50 21.46 25.35
CA ASP A 1121 -6.70 22.70 25.25
C ASP A 1121 -5.57 22.56 24.23
N CYS A 1122 -5.32 23.64 23.47
CA CYS A 1122 -4.28 23.59 22.44
C CYS A 1122 -2.89 23.51 23.07
N CYS A 1123 -2.60 24.47 23.95
CA CYS A 1123 -1.30 24.65 24.58
C CYS A 1123 -1.17 23.85 25.87
N LYS A 1124 0.05 23.39 26.13
CA LYS A 1124 0.43 22.79 27.40
C LYS A 1124 0.79 23.91 28.39
N GLN A 1125 0.84 23.58 29.67
CA GLN A 1125 1.24 24.46 30.77
C GLN A 1125 2.22 23.69 31.66
N CYS A 1126 3.08 24.42 32.35
CA CYS A 1126 3.90 23.86 33.42
C CYS A 1126 3.04 23.78 34.69
N PRO A 1127 3.03 22.64 35.42
CA PRO A 1127 2.35 22.57 36.70
C PRO A 1127 3.01 23.54 37.70
N VAL A 1128 2.21 24.20 38.53
CA VAL A 1128 2.69 25.12 39.57
C VAL A 1128 3.18 24.31 40.76
N GLU A 1129 4.41 24.54 41.20
CA GLU A 1129 5.00 23.87 42.37
C GLU A 1129 4.75 24.69 43.64
N ASP A 1130 4.12 24.06 44.65
CA ASP A 1130 4.19 24.55 46.02
C ASP A 1130 5.59 24.28 46.60
N GLN A 1131 6.25 25.35 47.03
CA GLN A 1131 7.55 25.37 47.70
C GLN A 1131 7.42 24.81 49.14
N SER A 1132 8.40 24.22 49.83
CA SER A 1132 9.78 23.73 49.58
C SER A 1132 10.23 23.07 50.93
N PRO A 1133 11.51 22.78 51.25
CA PRO A 1133 12.74 22.55 50.47
C PRO A 1133 13.17 21.06 50.62
N VAL A 1134 14.39 20.56 50.34
CA VAL A 1134 15.73 21.11 50.00
C VAL A 1134 16.31 20.30 48.81
N GLU A 1135 17.30 20.88 48.15
CA GLU A 1135 18.14 20.26 47.12
C GLU A 1135 18.80 18.94 47.58
N MET A 1136 18.97 17.98 46.66
CA MET A 1136 20.23 17.23 46.63
C MET A 1136 20.73 17.08 45.20
N THR A 1137 21.92 17.64 44.99
CA THR A 1137 22.62 17.73 43.72
C THR A 1137 23.02 16.39 43.14
N ASP A 1138 23.03 16.36 41.82
CA ASP A 1138 23.71 15.39 40.96
C ASP A 1138 25.02 14.89 41.59
N SER A 1139 25.03 13.64 42.04
CA SER A 1139 26.19 13.00 42.67
C SER A 1139 26.18 11.51 42.38
N MET A 1140 27.25 11.07 41.70
CA MET A 1140 27.46 9.66 41.34
C MET A 1140 27.74 8.83 42.60
N GLN A 1141 26.79 8.02 43.06
CA GLN A 1141 27.05 6.87 43.94
C GLN A 1141 25.91 5.84 43.92
N ALA A 1142 26.23 4.62 44.37
CA ALA A 1142 25.46 3.40 44.10
C ALA A 1142 24.33 3.11 45.12
N ASP A 1143 23.59 2.03 44.85
CA ASP A 1143 22.73 1.29 45.79
C ASP A 1143 21.59 2.04 46.48
N SER A 1144 20.60 2.48 45.69
CA SER A 1144 19.24 2.74 46.20
C SER A 1144 18.21 1.75 45.61
N PRO A 1145 17.33 1.15 46.44
CA PRO A 1145 16.43 0.10 45.99
C PRO A 1145 15.29 0.61 45.08
N ARG A 1146 15.08 -0.09 43.96
CA ARG A 1146 14.10 0.31 42.93
C ARG A 1146 12.66 0.31 43.43
N SER A 1147 11.92 1.36 43.05
CA SER A 1147 10.47 1.49 43.26
C SER A 1147 9.70 0.66 42.22
N CYS A 1148 8.56 0.09 42.61
CA CYS A 1148 7.72 -0.76 41.77
C CYS A 1148 6.57 0.04 41.14
N LYS A 1149 6.17 -0.34 39.93
CA LYS A 1149 5.03 0.29 39.22
C LYS A 1149 3.81 -0.64 39.24
N PHE A 1150 2.67 -0.14 39.70
CA PHE A 1150 1.40 -0.87 39.65
C PHE A 1150 0.28 0.02 39.11
N GLY A 1151 -0.25 -0.34 37.93
CA GLY A 1151 -1.15 0.54 37.18
C GLY A 1151 -0.45 1.85 36.78
N ARG A 1152 -1.03 2.99 37.18
CA ARG A 1152 -0.46 4.34 36.98
C ARG A 1152 0.40 4.84 38.15
N HIS A 1153 0.43 4.12 39.27
CA HIS A 1153 1.09 4.58 40.50
C HIS A 1153 2.43 3.87 40.72
N TRP A 1154 3.37 4.59 41.35
CA TRP A 1154 4.67 4.08 41.77
C TRP A 1154 4.70 3.92 43.28
N TYR A 1155 5.23 2.79 43.75
CA TYR A 1155 5.32 2.43 45.15
C TYR A 1155 6.80 2.24 45.51
N PRO A 1156 7.34 2.95 46.51
CA PRO A 1156 8.72 2.77 46.95
C PRO A 1156 8.96 1.35 47.50
N ASN A 1157 10.23 0.94 47.52
CA ASN A 1157 10.59 -0.41 47.97
C ASN A 1157 10.09 -0.72 49.38
N ASN A 1158 9.74 -1.97 49.64
CA ASN A 1158 9.10 -2.50 50.84
C ASN A 1158 7.70 -1.95 51.19
N LYS A 1159 7.14 -0.99 50.44
CA LYS A 1159 5.79 -0.48 50.73
C LYS A 1159 4.70 -1.50 50.38
N ARG A 1160 3.66 -1.58 51.22
CA ARG A 1160 2.45 -2.39 50.99
C ARG A 1160 1.24 -1.51 50.64
N TRP A 1161 0.36 -2.00 49.77
CA TRP A 1161 -0.90 -1.34 49.38
C TRP A 1161 -1.96 -2.37 48.94
N HIS A 1162 -3.23 -1.93 48.84
CA HIS A 1162 -4.30 -2.69 48.21
C HIS A 1162 -4.49 -2.23 46.76
N PRO A 1163 -4.58 -3.13 45.76
CA PRO A 1163 -4.66 -2.74 44.37
C PRO A 1163 -6.06 -2.23 44.02
N ALA A 1164 -6.15 -1.06 43.37
CA ALA A 1164 -7.40 -0.53 42.82
C ALA A 1164 -7.58 -0.95 41.36
N VAL A 1165 -8.70 -1.60 41.04
CA VAL A 1165 -8.98 -2.16 39.70
C VAL A 1165 -10.32 -1.61 39.20
N PRO A 1166 -10.35 -0.73 38.18
CA PRO A 1166 -11.60 -0.26 37.58
C PRO A 1166 -12.38 -1.39 36.89
N PRO A 1167 -13.72 -1.41 36.96
CA PRO A 1167 -14.61 -0.47 37.65
C PRO A 1167 -14.84 -0.77 39.15
N PHE A 1168 -14.21 -1.80 39.72
CA PHE A 1168 -14.54 -2.37 41.04
C PHE A 1168 -13.93 -1.66 42.26
N GLY A 1169 -12.95 -0.78 42.07
CA GLY A 1169 -12.34 0.00 43.17
C GLY A 1169 -11.20 -0.73 43.88
N GLU A 1170 -10.95 -0.38 45.15
CA GLU A 1170 -9.81 -0.86 45.95
C GLU A 1170 -10.05 -2.24 46.57
N MET A 1171 -9.22 -3.22 46.20
CA MET A 1171 -9.38 -4.63 46.59
C MET A 1171 -8.77 -4.92 47.96
N LYS A 1172 -9.45 -4.52 49.04
CA LYS A 1172 -9.01 -4.66 50.45
C LYS A 1172 -8.65 -6.10 50.91
N CYS A 1173 -9.04 -7.12 50.15
CA CYS A 1173 -8.70 -8.54 50.36
C CYS A 1173 -7.31 -8.96 49.83
N ILE A 1174 -6.65 -8.11 49.04
CA ILE A 1174 -5.40 -8.43 48.34
C ILE A 1174 -4.36 -7.42 48.78
N THR A 1175 -3.25 -7.89 49.32
CA THR A 1175 -2.15 -7.01 49.75
C THR A 1175 -0.97 -7.19 48.80
N CYS A 1176 -0.62 -6.12 48.09
CA CYS A 1176 0.56 -6.02 47.26
C CYS A 1176 1.72 -5.42 48.06
N THR A 1177 2.94 -5.92 47.84
CA THR A 1177 4.19 -5.42 48.41
C THR A 1177 5.18 -5.14 47.28
N CYS A 1178 5.86 -4.01 47.32
CA CYS A 1178 6.96 -3.72 46.42
C CYS A 1178 8.24 -4.35 46.99
N LEU A 1179 8.91 -5.20 46.21
CA LEU A 1179 10.21 -5.79 46.55
C LEU A 1179 11.16 -5.62 45.36
N ASN A 1180 12.16 -4.75 45.53
CA ASN A 1180 13.25 -4.43 44.59
C ASN A 1180 12.77 -4.16 43.14
N GLY A 1181 11.68 -3.41 42.98
CA GLY A 1181 11.08 -3.09 41.68
C GLY A 1181 9.97 -4.05 41.19
N ILE A 1182 9.79 -5.19 41.85
CA ILE A 1182 8.78 -6.22 41.53
C ILE A 1182 7.60 -6.17 42.51
N THR A 1183 6.38 -6.22 41.98
CA THR A 1183 5.14 -6.16 42.77
C THR A 1183 4.64 -7.56 43.15
N HIS A 1184 4.77 -7.96 44.41
CA HIS A 1184 4.25 -9.23 44.91
C HIS A 1184 2.90 -9.05 45.60
N CYS A 1185 1.83 -9.58 45.02
CA CYS A 1185 0.47 -9.51 45.57
C CYS A 1185 0.02 -10.88 46.10
N ARG A 1186 -0.47 -10.94 47.34
CA ARG A 1186 -1.10 -12.14 47.92
C ARG A 1186 -2.50 -11.80 48.44
N ARG A 1187 -3.47 -12.67 48.16
CA ARG A 1187 -4.81 -12.61 48.75
C ARG A 1187 -4.77 -13.22 50.16
N GLN A 1188 -5.50 -12.64 51.10
CA GLN A 1188 -5.59 -13.21 52.44
C GLN A 1188 -6.34 -14.55 52.39
N GLU A 1189 -5.68 -15.64 52.81
CA GLU A 1189 -6.29 -16.96 52.97
C GLU A 1189 -7.05 -17.02 54.30
N CYS A 1190 -8.29 -17.51 54.26
CA CYS A 1190 -9.14 -17.69 55.43
C CYS A 1190 -9.24 -19.19 55.75
N THR A 1191 -9.07 -19.56 57.03
CA THR A 1191 -9.34 -20.94 57.46
C THR A 1191 -10.83 -21.25 57.36
N ALA A 1192 -11.18 -22.44 56.86
CA ALA A 1192 -12.56 -22.85 56.70
C ALA A 1192 -13.21 -23.10 58.08
N ALA A 1193 -14.05 -22.16 58.52
CA ALA A 1193 -14.80 -22.30 59.76
C ALA A 1193 -16.08 -23.11 59.52
N SER A 1194 -16.18 -24.27 60.18
CA SER A 1194 -17.35 -25.16 60.16
C SER A 1194 -18.48 -24.60 61.05
N CYS A 1195 -19.16 -23.56 60.56
CA CYS A 1195 -20.26 -22.87 61.25
C CYS A 1195 -21.52 -22.79 60.37
N SER A 1196 -22.70 -22.89 60.97
CA SER A 1196 -23.98 -22.97 60.25
C SER A 1196 -24.41 -21.67 59.53
N SER A 1197 -23.91 -20.51 59.95
CA SER A 1197 -24.23 -19.21 59.34
C SER A 1197 -23.11 -18.17 59.58
N PRO A 1198 -22.16 -18.00 58.65
CA PRO A 1198 -21.16 -16.93 58.71
C PRO A 1198 -21.72 -15.59 58.23
N GLU A 1199 -21.39 -14.49 58.92
CA GLU A 1199 -21.82 -13.13 58.55
C GLU A 1199 -20.61 -12.25 58.22
N MET A 1200 -20.70 -11.47 57.13
CA MET A 1200 -19.67 -10.55 56.66
C MET A 1200 -20.02 -9.13 57.10
N ARG A 1201 -19.25 -8.54 58.02
CA ARG A 1201 -19.27 -7.08 58.23
C ARG A 1201 -18.46 -6.38 57.15
N ASP A 1202 -19.00 -5.28 56.63
CA ASP A 1202 -18.36 -4.49 55.58
C ASP A 1202 -16.89 -4.16 55.90
N SER A 1203 -16.04 -4.28 54.89
CA SER A 1203 -14.60 -3.98 54.88
C SER A 1203 -13.62 -4.95 55.56
N LYS A 1204 -13.99 -6.20 55.90
CA LYS A 1204 -13.03 -7.26 56.29
C LYS A 1204 -13.11 -8.50 55.39
N CYS A 1205 -11.98 -9.17 55.18
CA CYS A 1205 -11.82 -10.19 54.12
C CYS A 1205 -12.29 -11.60 54.49
N CYS A 1206 -12.28 -11.97 55.78
CA CYS A 1206 -12.69 -13.29 56.25
C CYS A 1206 -13.92 -13.17 57.16
N PRO A 1207 -14.95 -14.03 57.00
CA PRO A 1207 -16.08 -14.06 57.91
C PRO A 1207 -15.68 -14.57 59.29
N LYS A 1208 -16.39 -14.12 60.33
CA LYS A 1208 -16.34 -14.71 61.68
C LYS A 1208 -17.69 -15.36 62.00
N CYS A 1209 -17.66 -16.40 62.81
CA CYS A 1209 -18.87 -16.98 63.37
C CYS A 1209 -19.36 -16.11 64.54
N ARG A 1210 -20.69 -16.05 64.73
CA ARG A 1210 -21.33 -15.23 65.75
C ARG A 1210 -21.20 -15.91 67.12
N ASP A 1211 -20.45 -15.30 68.04
CA ASP A 1211 -20.35 -15.79 69.42
C ASP A 1211 -21.70 -15.62 70.13
N ALA A 1212 -22.21 -16.70 70.69
CA ALA A 1212 -23.50 -16.75 71.38
C ALA A 1212 -23.36 -16.34 72.86
N SER A 1213 -23.03 -15.08 73.13
CA SER A 1213 -23.14 -14.48 74.47
C SER A 1213 -23.04 -12.95 74.43
N GLN A 1214 -24.17 -12.27 74.22
CA GLN A 1214 -24.52 -10.93 74.76
C GLN A 1214 -25.89 -10.49 74.19
N GLU A 1215 -26.94 -11.22 74.55
CA GLU A 1215 -28.31 -10.69 74.61
C GLU A 1215 -28.59 -10.34 76.08
N GLU A 1216 -28.31 -9.10 76.49
CA GLU A 1216 -28.85 -8.47 77.71
C GLU A 1216 -28.39 -6.99 77.78
N ASP A 1217 -29.14 -6.10 77.11
CA ASP A 1217 -29.57 -4.80 77.68
C ASP A 1217 -30.50 -4.06 76.71
N ASP A 1218 -31.66 -4.67 76.44
CA ASP A 1218 -32.81 -3.98 75.86
C ASP A 1218 -33.90 -3.89 76.94
N LYS A 1219 -33.73 -2.95 77.89
CA LYS A 1219 -34.76 -2.62 78.90
C LYS A 1219 -34.66 -1.19 79.43
N VAL A 1220 -35.66 -0.39 79.07
CA VAL A 1220 -36.20 0.74 79.85
C VAL A 1220 -35.28 1.95 80.05
N ARG A 1221 -35.51 3.02 79.25
CA ARG A 1221 -36.29 4.16 79.77
C ARG A 1221 -36.78 5.15 78.69
N SER A 1222 -38.09 5.32 78.65
CA SER A 1222 -38.76 6.56 78.25
C SER A 1222 -38.62 7.61 79.35
N GLU A 1223 -38.33 8.87 79.01
CA GLU A 1223 -39.13 10.07 79.37
C GLU A 1223 -38.42 11.40 78.97
N GLU A 1224 -39.22 12.40 78.64
CA GLU A 1224 -38.88 13.78 78.17
C GLU A 1224 -38.40 14.70 79.34
N PRO A 1225 -37.87 15.95 79.17
CA PRO A 1225 -38.49 17.02 78.34
C PRO A 1225 -37.63 18.15 77.69
N ARG A 1226 -38.15 18.65 76.56
CA ARG A 1226 -38.33 20.05 76.06
C ARG A 1226 -37.33 21.24 76.27
N ILE A 1227 -37.46 22.18 75.31
CA ILE A 1227 -36.99 23.60 75.21
C ILE A 1227 -35.57 23.77 74.59
N GLY A 1228 -35.32 24.62 73.58
CA GLY A 1228 -36.21 25.42 72.71
C GLY A 1228 -35.49 26.51 71.87
N TRP A 1229 -35.97 26.72 70.63
CA TRP A 1229 -35.90 27.92 69.74
C TRP A 1229 -34.59 28.57 69.23
N SER A 1230 -34.61 28.80 67.90
CA SER A 1230 -33.96 29.88 67.10
C SER A 1230 -32.42 29.86 66.95
N TYR A 1231 -31.84 30.33 65.83
CA TYR A 1231 -32.38 31.06 64.66
C TYR A 1231 -32.01 30.37 63.34
#